data_AF-A0A087V7R5-F1
#
_entry.id   AF-A0A087V7R5-F1
#
_cell.length_a   1.000
_cell.length_b   1.000
_cell.length_c   1.000
_cell.angle_alpha   90.00
_cell.angle_beta   90.00
_cell.angle_gamma   90.00
#
_symmetry.space_group_name_H-M   'P 1'
#
loop_
_entity.id
_entity.type
_entity.pdbx_description
1 polymer ?
#
loop_
_entity_poly.entity_id
_entity_poly.type
_entity_poly.pdbx_seq_one_letter_code
_entity_poly.pdbx_strand_id
1 'polypeptide(L)'
;ELIITLLSNAVAQFKKYKCPRMKSHLMVQMGEEYYYAKDYAKALKLLDYVMCEYRSEGWWTLLTSILTTALKCSYLMAQLKDYITYSLELLGRASTLKEDQKSRIEKNLIKVLMNESPDPEPDCNAAAVKASQKLWADRVSLAGSNIFTIEVQDFIPFVQCKAKFLAPSFHVDVPVQFDVYLRADCPHPIRFSKLCISFNNQDYNQYCVVEEAYQKSDILEQSSQGTMCLVPGKTRKFTFKFVAKTEDVGKKIEITSVDLILGSESGRCVILNWRGGGGDAASSQEALQAARSFKRRPRLPDNEVHWDSLTIQASTMIISRVPNISVQLRHEPPALTNEMYCLIVTVQSHEETVAKDVKLTAGLKPGQDANLTQKTQVTLHGTDTCDDSFPALLPDIPVGDLQPGEKLEKPIYIRCGTVGIRMFLVYVSYLINAIVEGKEILCKCHRDETVTIETVFPFDVAVKFVSTKLEHLDRVFADIPFLLMTDILSASPWPLTIVTSQLQLSASMTPVDQLESYVENVVLQTGESASECFCLRCPPVTNTSGVATGCYIISWKRSSPVESVPVVSTVITLPHVIVESIPLHVNADLPSFGRVRESLPVRYHLQNKTNLVQDVEVSVEPSDAFMFSGLKQIRLKILPGTQQEMLYNFYPLMAGYQQLPSLHVNLLRFPNFTNQLLRRFIPTHIFVKPQGRQADDNSIAAA
;
A
#
# COMPACT_ATOMS: atom_id res chain seq x y z
N GLU A 1 21.95 71.71 -7.26
CA GLU A 1 22.39 70.85 -8.39
C GLU A 1 23.78 70.24 -8.20
N LEU A 2 24.82 71.00 -7.81
CA LEU A 2 26.18 70.46 -7.57
C LEU A 2 26.25 69.32 -6.53
N ILE A 3 25.48 69.42 -5.44
CA ILE A 3 25.48 68.41 -4.37
C ILE A 3 24.89 67.07 -4.87
N ILE A 4 23.80 67.14 -5.64
CA ILE A 4 23.12 65.97 -6.20
C ILE A 4 24.02 65.20 -7.18
N THR A 5 24.79 65.90 -8.02
CA THR A 5 25.71 65.25 -8.96
C THR A 5 26.86 64.55 -8.24
N LEU A 6 27.39 65.15 -7.17
CA LEU A 6 28.41 64.52 -6.33
C LEU A 6 27.87 63.28 -5.60
N LEU A 7 26.67 63.36 -5.03
CA LEU A 7 26.01 62.22 -4.38
C LEU A 7 25.74 61.07 -5.36
N SER A 8 25.29 61.38 -6.58
CA SER A 8 25.09 60.39 -7.64
C SER A 8 26.38 59.64 -8.01
N ASN A 9 27.50 60.38 -8.15
CA ASN A 9 28.81 59.78 -8.40
C ASN A 9 29.27 58.90 -7.23
N ALA A 10 29.02 59.32 -5.98
CA ALA A 10 29.34 58.53 -4.79
C ALA A 10 28.52 57.23 -4.75
N VAL A 11 27.21 57.29 -5.01
CA VAL A 11 26.32 56.11 -5.11
C VAL A 11 26.85 55.12 -6.15
N ALA A 12 27.33 55.61 -7.32
CA ALA A 12 27.91 54.76 -8.36
C ALA A 12 29.19 54.04 -7.90
N GLN A 13 30.06 54.73 -7.15
CA GLN A 13 31.26 54.13 -6.57
C GLN A 13 30.91 53.06 -5.53
N PHE A 14 30.03 53.34 -4.57
CA PHE A 14 29.66 52.35 -3.54
C PHE A 14 28.86 51.18 -4.11
N LYS A 15 28.13 51.37 -5.22
CA LYS A 15 27.54 50.27 -5.99
C LYS A 15 28.63 49.38 -6.61
N LYS A 16 29.70 49.95 -7.18
CA LYS A 16 30.84 49.21 -7.74
C LYS A 16 31.57 48.36 -6.68
N TYR A 17 31.74 48.91 -5.48
CA TYR A 17 32.41 48.23 -4.36
C TYR A 17 31.47 47.36 -3.48
N LYS A 18 30.23 47.11 -3.93
CA LYS A 18 29.25 46.24 -3.23
C LYS A 18 29.02 46.63 -1.75
N CYS A 19 28.93 47.93 -1.48
CA CYS A 19 28.66 48.45 -0.13
C CYS A 19 27.20 48.93 -0.02
N PRO A 20 26.22 48.05 0.25
CA PRO A 20 24.79 48.37 0.17
C PRO A 20 24.37 49.46 1.15
N ARG A 21 24.73 49.36 2.44
CA ARG A 21 24.32 50.34 3.47
C ARG A 21 24.77 51.77 3.19
N MET A 22 26.02 51.94 2.75
CA MET A 22 26.55 53.26 2.40
C MET A 22 25.86 53.83 1.16
N LYS A 23 25.58 52.96 0.17
CA LYS A 23 24.79 53.33 -1.00
C LYS A 23 23.38 53.79 -0.59
N SER A 24 22.68 53.07 0.29
CA SER A 24 21.35 53.46 0.78
C SER A 24 21.40 54.80 1.50
N HIS A 25 22.37 55.00 2.40
CA HIS A 25 22.55 56.26 3.11
C HIS A 25 22.74 57.46 2.17
N LEU A 26 23.59 57.33 1.15
CA LEU A 26 23.80 58.37 0.14
C LEU A 26 22.56 58.61 -0.72
N MET A 27 21.78 57.56 -1.03
CA MET A 27 20.51 57.71 -1.73
C MET A 27 19.47 58.49 -0.91
N VAL A 28 19.47 58.32 0.42
CA VAL A 28 18.60 59.10 1.33
C VAL A 28 19.00 60.57 1.34
N GLN A 29 20.30 60.86 1.51
CA GLN A 29 20.80 62.24 1.43
C GLN A 29 20.45 62.89 0.09
N MET A 30 20.59 62.14 -1.00
CA MET A 30 20.21 62.62 -2.34
C MET A 30 18.70 62.87 -2.44
N GLY A 31 17.87 62.02 -1.84
CA GLY A 31 16.42 62.22 -1.74
C GLY A 31 16.03 63.47 -0.94
N GLU A 32 16.70 63.74 0.17
CA GLU A 32 16.52 64.96 0.98
C GLU A 32 16.92 66.23 0.20
N GLU A 33 18.02 66.18 -0.55
CA GLU A 33 18.42 67.29 -1.43
C GLU A 33 17.39 67.54 -2.55
N TYR A 34 16.82 66.49 -3.14
CA TYR A 34 15.71 66.62 -4.09
C TYR A 34 14.45 67.22 -3.45
N TYR A 35 14.16 66.88 -2.20
CA TYR A 35 13.08 67.49 -1.43
C TYR A 35 13.28 69.00 -1.26
N TYR A 36 14.47 69.44 -0.86
CA TYR A 36 14.78 70.87 -0.73
C TYR A 36 14.80 71.60 -2.08
N ALA A 37 15.18 70.90 -3.16
CA ALA A 37 15.09 71.41 -4.53
C ALA A 37 13.65 71.47 -5.08
N LYS A 38 12.63 71.06 -4.30
CA LYS A 38 11.20 70.99 -4.66
C LYS A 38 10.88 69.98 -5.78
N ASP A 39 11.79 69.06 -6.09
CA ASP A 39 11.56 67.94 -7.01
C ASP A 39 11.10 66.71 -6.21
N TYR A 40 9.88 66.79 -5.68
CA TYR A 40 9.33 65.78 -4.78
C TYR A 40 9.14 64.41 -5.45
N ALA A 41 8.93 64.38 -6.77
CA ALA A 41 8.75 63.13 -7.52
C ALA A 41 10.05 62.31 -7.59
N LYS A 42 11.21 62.95 -7.81
CA LYS A 42 12.50 62.27 -7.76
C LYS A 42 12.88 61.88 -6.33
N ALA A 43 12.56 62.72 -5.34
CA ALA A 43 12.76 62.41 -3.94
C ALA A 43 12.04 61.10 -3.56
N LEU A 44 10.73 61.00 -3.84
CA LEU A 44 9.94 59.80 -3.54
C LEU A 44 10.51 58.53 -4.18
N LYS A 45 10.85 58.56 -5.47
CA LYS A 45 11.42 57.40 -6.17
C LYS A 45 12.71 56.86 -5.51
N LEU A 46 13.56 57.75 -4.99
CA LEU A 46 14.78 57.36 -4.30
C LEU A 46 14.50 56.82 -2.91
N LEU A 47 13.60 57.49 -2.17
CA LEU A 47 13.21 57.09 -0.82
C LEU A 47 12.51 55.72 -0.83
N ASP A 48 11.60 55.46 -1.77
CA ASP A 48 10.89 54.18 -1.92
C ASP A 48 11.83 52.98 -2.09
N TYR A 49 12.90 53.17 -2.88
CA TYR A 49 13.92 52.15 -3.06
C TYR A 49 14.60 51.80 -1.74
N VAL A 50 14.95 52.81 -0.93
CA VAL A 50 15.64 52.61 0.35
C VAL A 50 14.69 52.11 1.44
N MET A 51 13.41 52.50 1.41
CA MET A 51 12.41 52.02 2.37
C MET A 51 12.32 50.49 2.37
N CYS A 52 12.36 49.87 1.19
CA CYS A 52 12.35 48.40 1.06
C CYS A 52 13.54 47.75 1.78
N GLU A 53 14.75 48.28 1.60
CA GLU A 53 15.96 47.79 2.28
C GLU A 53 15.84 47.96 3.81
N TYR A 54 15.36 49.12 4.28
CA TYR A 54 15.21 49.39 5.71
C TYR A 54 14.11 48.57 6.39
N ARG A 55 13.00 48.26 5.68
CA ARG A 55 11.98 47.31 6.15
C ARG A 55 12.58 45.92 6.34
N SER A 56 13.34 45.44 5.35
CA SER A 56 13.94 44.09 5.38
C SER A 56 15.01 43.92 6.47
N GLU A 57 15.76 44.98 6.77
CA GLU A 57 16.80 44.97 7.82
C GLU A 57 16.29 45.38 9.22
N GLY A 58 15.06 45.89 9.33
CA GLY A 58 14.44 46.30 10.60
C GLY A 58 14.94 47.63 11.18
N TRP A 59 15.41 48.56 10.34
CA TRP A 59 15.91 49.87 10.78
C TRP A 59 14.77 50.88 11.04
N TRP A 60 13.93 50.62 12.04
CA TRP A 60 12.70 51.35 12.31
C TRP A 60 12.84 52.86 12.44
N THR A 61 13.89 53.34 13.11
CA THR A 61 14.13 54.79 13.28
C THR A 61 14.45 55.48 11.93
N LEU A 62 15.30 54.86 11.12
CA LEU A 62 15.66 55.39 9.80
C LEU A 62 14.47 55.31 8.84
N LEU A 63 13.72 54.19 8.88
CA LEU A 63 12.50 54.00 8.12
C LEU A 63 11.45 55.07 8.49
N THR A 64 11.22 55.31 9.77
CA THR A 64 10.28 56.34 10.26
C THR A 64 10.65 57.73 9.73
N SER A 65 11.94 58.08 9.74
CA SER A 65 12.43 59.37 9.24
C SER A 65 12.14 59.54 7.75
N ILE A 66 12.46 58.53 6.95
CA ILE A 66 12.25 58.56 5.50
C ILE A 66 10.76 58.55 5.14
N LEU A 67 9.95 57.73 5.82
CA LEU A 67 8.50 57.72 5.66
C LEU A 67 7.88 59.07 6.01
N THR A 68 8.39 59.77 7.03
CA THR A 68 7.94 61.11 7.38
C THR A 68 8.24 62.11 6.26
N THR A 69 9.43 62.05 5.66
CA THR A 69 9.78 62.87 4.49
C THR A 69 8.91 62.52 3.27
N ALA A 70 8.66 61.23 3.02
CA ALA A 70 7.81 60.78 1.93
C ALA A 70 6.33 61.15 2.11
N LEU A 71 5.82 61.15 3.35
CA LEU A 71 4.50 61.66 3.70
C LEU A 71 4.39 63.16 3.36
N LYS A 72 5.42 63.95 3.68
CA LYS A 72 5.48 65.38 3.30
C LYS A 72 5.50 65.55 1.78
N CYS A 73 6.30 64.77 1.04
CA CYS A 73 6.34 64.81 -0.42
C CYS A 73 4.97 64.48 -1.05
N SER A 74 4.33 63.39 -0.59
CA SER A 74 3.04 62.94 -1.11
C SER A 74 1.91 63.92 -0.79
N TYR A 75 1.94 64.57 0.39
CA TYR A 75 1.05 65.70 0.71
C TYR A 75 1.26 66.86 -0.25
N LEU A 76 2.51 67.30 -0.46
CA LEU A 76 2.82 68.47 -1.30
C LEU A 76 2.44 68.25 -2.77
N MET A 77 2.46 67.01 -3.26
CA MET A 77 2.03 66.64 -4.61
C MET A 77 0.57 66.18 -4.71
N ALA A 78 -0.17 66.12 -3.60
CA ALA A 78 -1.53 65.57 -3.51
C ALA A 78 -1.67 64.16 -4.13
N GLN A 79 -0.68 63.29 -3.89
CA GLN A 79 -0.70 61.88 -4.32
C GLN A 79 -1.47 61.03 -3.30
N LEU A 80 -2.74 60.74 -3.60
CA LEU A 80 -3.64 60.01 -2.70
C LEU A 80 -3.12 58.64 -2.27
N LYS A 81 -2.79 57.76 -3.24
CA LYS A 81 -2.36 56.38 -2.95
C LYS A 81 -1.11 56.35 -2.07
N ASP A 82 -0.10 57.16 -2.41
CA ASP A 82 1.16 57.21 -1.68
C ASP A 82 0.97 57.81 -0.29
N TYR A 83 0.20 58.90 -0.17
CA TYR A 83 -0.12 59.52 1.12
C TYR A 83 -0.86 58.56 2.06
N ILE A 84 -1.85 57.83 1.54
CA ILE A 84 -2.56 56.78 2.30
C ILE A 84 -1.56 55.70 2.73
N THR A 85 -0.77 55.16 1.81
CA THR A 85 0.17 54.06 2.10
C THR A 85 1.18 54.44 3.18
N TYR A 86 1.83 55.61 3.09
CA TYR A 86 2.75 56.08 4.13
C TYR A 86 2.04 56.38 5.46
N SER A 87 0.81 56.88 5.42
CA SER A 87 0.01 57.08 6.64
C SER A 87 -0.28 55.75 7.32
N LEU A 88 -0.68 54.72 6.56
CA LEU A 88 -0.95 53.38 7.10
C LEU A 88 0.29 52.79 7.80
N GLU A 89 1.48 53.00 7.22
CA GLU A 89 2.75 52.49 7.77
C GLU A 89 3.26 53.29 8.98
N LEU A 90 3.18 54.63 8.92
CA LEU A 90 3.61 55.51 10.02
C LEU A 90 2.73 55.40 11.27
N LEU A 91 1.47 54.98 11.10
CA LEU A 91 0.58 54.65 12.21
C LEU A 91 0.91 53.28 12.83
N GLY A 92 1.62 52.41 12.11
CA GLY A 92 1.87 51.05 12.51
C GLY A 92 2.90 50.89 13.62
N ARG A 93 3.10 49.62 14.01
CA ARG A 93 4.03 49.22 15.08
C ARG A 93 5.50 49.44 14.75
N ALA A 94 5.85 49.45 13.47
CA ALA A 94 7.23 49.70 13.00
C ALA A 94 7.64 51.19 13.10
N SER A 95 6.70 52.08 13.42
CA SER A 95 6.94 53.52 13.51
C SER A 95 7.35 53.94 14.92
N THR A 96 8.44 54.71 14.99
CA THR A 96 8.99 55.29 16.24
C THR A 96 8.39 56.66 16.61
N LEU A 97 7.35 57.11 15.89
CA LEU A 97 6.65 58.37 16.18
C LEU A 97 5.96 58.34 17.55
N LYS A 98 5.90 59.51 18.20
CA LYS A 98 5.13 59.71 19.44
C LYS A 98 3.62 59.64 19.16
N GLU A 99 2.83 59.34 20.19
CA GLU A 99 1.36 59.24 20.09
C GLU A 99 0.73 60.50 19.50
N ASP A 100 1.12 61.70 19.95
CA ASP A 100 0.59 62.97 19.40
C ASP A 100 0.78 63.08 17.88
N GLN A 101 1.94 62.63 17.37
CA GLN A 101 2.24 62.65 15.95
C GLN A 101 1.44 61.59 15.19
N LYS A 102 1.29 60.38 15.76
CA LYS A 102 0.44 59.33 15.18
C LYS A 102 -1.02 59.77 15.13
N SER A 103 -1.55 60.36 16.20
CA SER A 103 -2.93 60.86 16.26
C SER A 103 -3.21 61.95 15.23
N ARG A 104 -2.23 62.82 14.93
CA ARG A 104 -2.35 63.82 13.86
C ARG A 104 -2.42 63.16 12.48
N ILE A 105 -1.54 62.20 12.19
CA ILE A 105 -1.53 61.45 10.92
C ILE A 105 -2.85 60.67 10.75
N GLU A 106 -3.35 60.08 11.83
CA GLU A 106 -4.62 59.35 11.85
C GLU A 106 -5.81 60.26 11.53
N LYS A 107 -5.89 61.45 12.16
CA LYS A 107 -6.91 62.45 11.83
C LYS A 107 -6.86 62.87 10.36
N ASN A 108 -5.67 63.09 9.83
CA ASN A 108 -5.47 63.41 8.41
C ASN A 108 -5.89 62.25 7.50
N LEU A 109 -5.56 61.01 7.85
CA LEU A 109 -5.99 59.82 7.11
C LEU A 109 -7.52 59.70 7.08
N ILE A 110 -8.18 59.90 8.22
CA ILE A 110 -9.65 59.88 8.31
C ILE A 110 -10.26 60.98 7.43
N LYS A 111 -9.74 62.21 7.46
CA LYS A 111 -10.16 63.30 6.56
C LYS A 111 -10.04 62.88 5.09
N VAL A 112 -8.90 62.30 4.71
CA VAL A 112 -8.67 61.81 3.34
C VAL A 112 -9.67 60.71 2.96
N LEU A 113 -9.99 59.78 3.87
CA LEU A 113 -11.02 58.75 3.67
C LEU A 113 -12.43 59.34 3.51
N MET A 114 -12.73 60.45 4.19
CA MET A 114 -14.02 61.16 4.09
C MET A 114 -14.11 62.11 2.88
N ASN A 115 -13.13 62.05 1.97
CA ASN A 115 -13.00 62.98 0.84
C ASN A 115 -12.84 64.45 1.27
N GLU A 116 -12.17 64.69 2.40
CA GLU A 116 -11.78 66.02 2.87
C GLU A 116 -10.27 66.27 2.63
N SER A 117 -9.85 67.53 2.73
CA SER A 117 -8.42 67.89 2.62
C SER A 117 -7.70 67.68 3.95
N PRO A 118 -6.53 67.02 3.97
CA PRO A 118 -5.74 66.85 5.19
C PRO A 118 -5.13 68.19 5.66
N ASP A 119 -4.86 68.31 6.96
CA ASP A 119 -4.17 69.47 7.52
C ASP A 119 -2.68 69.45 7.11
N PRO A 120 -2.01 70.61 6.97
CA PRO A 120 -0.62 70.68 6.54
C PRO A 120 0.33 69.84 7.40
N GLU A 121 1.21 69.07 6.74
CA GLU A 121 2.28 68.34 7.41
C GLU A 121 3.33 69.32 8.02
N PRO A 122 3.93 69.00 9.19
CA PRO A 122 4.84 69.89 9.89
C PRO A 122 6.12 70.16 9.08
N ASP A 123 6.73 71.32 9.33
CA ASP A 123 7.99 71.79 8.71
C ASP A 123 7.95 71.91 7.18
N CYS A 124 6.76 71.95 6.56
CA CYS A 124 6.62 72.23 5.13
C CYS A 124 6.74 73.74 4.84
N ASN A 125 7.31 74.09 3.68
CA ASN A 125 7.38 75.49 3.24
C ASN A 125 5.98 76.06 2.97
N ALA A 126 5.63 77.20 3.58
CA ALA A 126 4.32 77.85 3.46
C ALA A 126 3.86 78.11 2.01
N ALA A 127 4.77 78.46 1.10
CA ALA A 127 4.44 78.66 -0.31
C ALA A 127 4.05 77.35 -1.01
N ALA A 128 4.72 76.26 -0.68
CA ALA A 128 4.42 74.93 -1.22
C ALA A 128 3.12 74.36 -0.63
N VAL A 129 2.84 74.63 0.64
CA VAL A 129 1.56 74.25 1.30
C VAL A 129 0.37 74.92 0.60
N LYS A 130 0.46 76.23 0.29
CA LYS A 130 -0.62 76.94 -0.42
C LYS A 130 -0.88 76.38 -1.82
N ALA A 131 0.17 75.92 -2.51
CA ALA A 131 0.04 75.26 -3.81
C ALA A 131 -0.60 73.86 -3.66
N SER A 132 -0.15 73.08 -2.67
CA SER A 132 -0.69 71.76 -2.33
C SER A 132 -2.17 71.80 -1.94
N GLN A 133 -2.59 72.79 -1.14
CA GLN A 133 -3.99 72.96 -0.74
C GLN A 133 -4.93 73.14 -1.95
N LYS A 134 -4.48 73.83 -3.01
CA LYS A 134 -5.24 73.92 -4.27
C LYS A 134 -5.36 72.56 -4.94
N LEU A 135 -4.26 71.82 -5.02
CA LEU A 135 -4.26 70.46 -5.59
C LEU A 135 -5.19 69.52 -4.81
N TRP A 136 -5.21 69.59 -3.48
CA TRP A 136 -6.12 68.81 -2.65
C TRP A 136 -7.59 69.21 -2.86
N ALA A 137 -7.90 70.50 -2.98
CA ALA A 137 -9.25 70.98 -3.30
C ALA A 137 -9.73 70.47 -4.67
N ASP A 138 -8.84 70.46 -5.67
CA ASP A 138 -9.14 69.88 -6.99
C ASP A 138 -9.44 68.37 -6.88
N ARG A 139 -8.65 67.63 -6.08
CA ARG A 139 -8.85 66.18 -5.84
C ARG A 139 -10.10 65.83 -5.05
N VAL A 140 -10.56 66.74 -4.18
CA VAL A 140 -11.84 66.59 -3.46
C VAL A 140 -13.02 66.81 -4.43
N SER A 141 -12.84 67.71 -5.40
CA SER A 141 -13.87 68.07 -6.40
C SER A 141 -13.99 67.06 -7.55
N LEU A 142 -12.95 66.26 -7.79
CA LEU A 142 -12.92 65.20 -8.81
C LEU A 142 -13.70 63.96 -8.35
N ALA A 143 -14.77 63.62 -9.08
CA ALA A 143 -15.61 62.43 -8.83
C ALA A 143 -15.02 61.09 -9.36
N GLY A 144 -13.70 61.02 -9.57
CA GLY A 144 -13.04 59.90 -10.28
C GLY A 144 -12.22 58.97 -9.37
N SER A 145 -12.53 57.67 -9.44
CA SER A 145 -11.86 56.52 -8.78
C SER A 145 -11.53 56.70 -7.29
N ASN A 146 -12.56 56.59 -6.46
CA ASN A 146 -12.46 56.61 -5.00
C ASN A 146 -11.96 55.28 -4.40
N ILE A 147 -11.64 54.27 -5.21
CA ILE A 147 -11.20 52.96 -4.73
C ILE A 147 -9.67 52.84 -4.87
N PHE A 148 -9.00 52.50 -3.76
CA PHE A 148 -7.55 52.32 -3.69
C PHE A 148 -7.22 50.95 -3.09
N THR A 149 -6.69 50.04 -3.91
CA THR A 149 -6.17 48.77 -3.42
C THR A 149 -4.71 48.92 -3.04
N ILE A 150 -4.39 48.53 -1.80
CA ILE A 150 -3.07 48.59 -1.20
C ILE A 150 -2.67 47.17 -0.80
N GLU A 151 -1.65 46.64 -1.46
CA GLU A 151 -1.10 45.32 -1.19
C GLU A 151 -0.17 45.38 0.03
N VAL A 152 -0.49 44.61 1.06
CA VAL A 152 0.19 44.68 2.37
C VAL A 152 1.51 43.91 2.40
N GLN A 153 1.83 43.13 1.37
CA GLN A 153 2.98 42.21 1.38
C GLN A 153 4.35 42.92 1.54
N ASP A 154 4.45 44.15 1.05
CA ASP A 154 5.72 44.88 0.92
C ASP A 154 5.94 45.99 1.96
N PHE A 155 5.00 46.17 2.90
CA PHE A 155 5.11 47.17 3.97
C PHE A 155 4.41 46.73 5.27
N ILE A 156 4.50 47.53 6.34
CA ILE A 156 3.99 47.19 7.68
C ILE A 156 2.86 48.14 8.08
N PRO A 157 1.59 47.86 7.74
CA PRO A 157 0.47 48.72 8.11
C PRO A 157 0.15 48.67 9.61
N PHE A 158 -0.67 49.60 10.08
CA PHE A 158 -1.20 49.58 11.45
C PHE A 158 -2.25 48.51 11.70
N VAL A 159 -2.84 47.89 10.66
CA VAL A 159 -3.74 46.73 10.82
C VAL A 159 -2.98 45.46 10.51
N GLN A 160 -3.00 44.53 11.46
CA GLN A 160 -2.46 43.20 11.29
C GLN A 160 -3.58 42.19 11.06
N CYS A 161 -3.33 41.19 10.21
CA CYS A 161 -4.28 40.14 9.86
C CYS A 161 -3.65 38.76 9.97
N LYS A 162 -4.34 37.82 10.62
CA LYS A 162 -4.00 36.38 10.64
C LYS A 162 -5.27 35.56 10.45
N ALA A 163 -5.29 34.70 9.43
CA ALA A 163 -6.37 33.74 9.20
C ALA A 163 -5.91 32.32 9.53
N LYS A 164 -6.80 31.56 10.17
CA LYS A 164 -6.51 30.20 10.65
C LYS A 164 -7.73 29.29 10.48
N PHE A 165 -7.61 28.28 9.64
CA PHE A 165 -8.51 27.12 9.67
C PHE A 165 -8.42 26.40 11.02
N LEU A 166 -9.56 25.98 11.58
CA LEU A 166 -9.59 25.33 12.89
C LEU A 166 -8.95 23.94 12.89
N ALA A 167 -8.92 23.26 11.74
CA ALA A 167 -8.29 21.97 11.54
C ALA A 167 -7.51 21.94 10.21
N PRO A 168 -6.43 21.14 10.10
CA PRO A 168 -5.67 20.97 8.85
C PRO A 168 -6.44 20.17 7.79
N SER A 169 -7.46 19.42 8.21
CA SER A 169 -8.37 18.69 7.34
C SER A 169 -9.77 18.68 7.95
N PHE A 170 -10.79 18.76 7.11
CA PHE A 170 -12.20 18.58 7.47
C PHE A 170 -12.80 17.45 6.65
N HIS A 171 -13.63 16.62 7.29
CA HIS A 171 -14.49 15.70 6.55
C HIS A 171 -15.56 16.49 5.81
N VAL A 172 -15.93 16.02 4.61
CA VAL A 172 -16.91 16.71 3.74
C VAL A 172 -18.28 16.89 4.41
N ASP A 173 -18.61 16.03 5.39
CA ASP A 173 -19.84 16.09 6.18
C ASP A 173 -19.76 16.97 7.44
N VAL A 174 -18.65 17.68 7.62
CA VAL A 174 -18.44 18.64 8.71
C VAL A 174 -18.26 20.03 8.10
N PRO A 175 -18.93 21.08 8.61
CA PRO A 175 -18.73 22.43 8.10
C PRO A 175 -17.28 22.88 8.30
N VAL A 176 -16.68 23.39 7.23
CA VAL A 176 -15.35 23.99 7.27
C VAL A 176 -15.43 25.28 8.06
N GLN A 177 -14.63 25.38 9.11
CA GLN A 177 -14.59 26.55 9.99
C GLN A 177 -13.19 27.15 10.05
N PHE A 178 -13.13 28.48 10.01
CA PHE A 178 -11.89 29.21 10.16
C PHE A 178 -12.13 30.57 10.82
N ASP A 179 -11.08 31.09 11.44
CA ASP A 179 -11.09 32.37 12.12
C ASP A 179 -10.16 33.36 11.41
N VAL A 180 -10.60 34.61 11.30
CA VAL A 180 -9.78 35.75 10.90
C VAL A 180 -9.60 36.66 12.11
N TYR A 181 -8.35 36.92 12.45
CA TYR A 181 -7.94 37.76 13.56
C TYR A 181 -7.40 39.09 13.02
N LEU A 182 -7.99 40.19 13.47
CA LEU A 182 -7.55 41.54 13.16
C LEU A 182 -7.06 42.24 14.43
N ARG A 183 -5.96 42.99 14.32
CA ARG A 183 -5.43 43.82 15.41
C ARG A 183 -4.98 45.17 14.85
N ALA A 184 -5.35 46.26 15.51
CA ALA A 184 -4.94 47.60 15.12
C ALA A 184 -3.94 48.18 16.14
N ASP A 185 -2.86 48.79 15.62
CA ASP A 185 -1.79 49.44 16.38
C ASP A 185 -1.92 50.98 16.38
N CYS A 186 -3.00 51.52 15.80
CA CYS A 186 -3.25 52.96 15.73
C CYS A 186 -3.67 53.56 17.09
N PRO A 187 -3.54 54.88 17.31
CA PRO A 187 -3.88 55.51 18.59
C PRO A 187 -5.38 55.50 18.93
N HIS A 188 -6.28 55.61 17.95
CA HIS A 188 -7.73 55.66 18.18
C HIS A 188 -8.47 54.49 17.51
N PRO A 189 -9.71 54.18 17.93
CA PRO A 189 -10.52 53.17 17.27
C PRO A 189 -10.79 53.52 15.80
N ILE A 190 -10.63 52.53 14.93
CA ILE A 190 -10.85 52.68 13.49
C ILE A 190 -11.99 51.80 13.01
N ARG A 191 -12.86 52.36 12.18
CA ARG A 191 -13.96 51.63 11.55
C ARG A 191 -13.58 51.15 10.16
N PHE A 192 -14.12 49.99 9.79
CA PHE A 192 -14.03 49.44 8.44
C PHE A 192 -15.45 49.15 7.95
N SER A 193 -15.66 49.11 6.64
CA SER A 193 -16.99 48.90 6.05
C SER A 193 -17.24 47.43 5.69
N LYS A 194 -16.20 46.72 5.27
CA LYS A 194 -16.33 45.35 4.77
C LYS A 194 -15.07 44.52 5.02
N LEU A 195 -15.25 43.23 5.29
CA LEU A 195 -14.22 42.21 5.35
C LEU A 195 -14.60 41.07 4.41
N CYS A 196 -13.74 40.77 3.43
CA CYS A 196 -13.95 39.68 2.47
C CYS A 196 -12.79 38.69 2.50
N ILE A 197 -13.09 37.40 2.34
CA ILE A 197 -12.09 36.35 2.23
C ILE A 197 -12.29 35.65 0.89
N SER A 198 -11.22 35.59 0.10
CA SER A 198 -11.19 34.91 -1.18
C SER A 198 -10.47 33.58 -1.05
N PHE A 199 -10.98 32.56 -1.75
CA PHE A 199 -10.38 31.23 -1.82
C PHE A 199 -9.95 30.89 -3.24
N ASN A 200 -9.20 29.79 -3.37
CA ASN A 200 -8.89 29.18 -4.66
C ASN A 200 -10.15 28.64 -5.38
N ASN A 201 -11.15 28.20 -4.61
CA ASN A 201 -12.50 27.92 -5.11
C ASN A 201 -13.43 29.10 -4.78
N GLN A 202 -13.82 29.86 -5.81
CA GLN A 202 -14.57 31.12 -5.67
C GLN A 202 -15.99 30.93 -5.14
N ASP A 203 -16.56 29.73 -5.25
CA ASP A 203 -17.93 29.43 -4.78
C ASP A 203 -18.09 29.65 -3.27
N TYR A 204 -16.98 29.62 -2.53
CA TYR A 204 -16.97 29.81 -1.08
C TYR A 204 -16.90 31.28 -0.65
N ASN A 205 -16.46 32.19 -1.53
CA ASN A 205 -16.24 33.60 -1.22
C ASN A 205 -17.52 34.28 -0.69
N GLN A 206 -18.67 33.93 -1.26
CA GLN A 206 -19.98 34.50 -0.89
C GLN A 206 -20.38 34.21 0.57
N TYR A 207 -19.88 33.13 1.17
CA TYR A 207 -20.17 32.78 2.56
C TYR A 207 -19.22 33.48 3.54
N CYS A 208 -18.18 34.15 3.03
CA CYS A 208 -17.08 34.68 3.83
C CYS A 208 -16.95 36.20 3.67
N VAL A 209 -18.08 36.90 3.84
CA VAL A 209 -18.18 38.36 3.79
C VAL A 209 -18.87 38.87 5.05
N VAL A 210 -18.28 39.89 5.67
CA VAL A 210 -18.93 40.69 6.72
C VAL A 210 -19.07 42.11 6.18
N GLU A 211 -20.28 42.66 6.20
CA GLU A 211 -20.59 44.00 5.69
C GLU A 211 -21.66 44.64 6.58
N GLU A 212 -21.49 45.92 6.92
CA GLU A 212 -22.43 46.69 7.73
C GLU A 212 -22.68 48.04 7.06
N ALA A 213 -23.96 48.46 6.95
CA ALA A 213 -24.32 49.67 6.22
C ALA A 213 -23.86 50.94 6.98
N TYR A 214 -22.96 51.70 6.35
CA TYR A 214 -22.31 52.87 6.95
C TYR A 214 -23.24 54.10 6.92
N GLN A 215 -23.66 54.64 8.08
CA GLN A 215 -24.32 55.96 8.16
C GLN A 215 -23.29 57.05 8.51
N LYS A 216 -23.36 58.20 7.82
CA LYS A 216 -22.39 59.32 7.90
C LYS A 216 -22.21 59.95 9.30
N SER A 217 -23.14 59.71 10.24
CA SER A 217 -23.19 60.34 11.56
C SER A 217 -22.32 59.69 12.63
N ASP A 218 -21.90 58.43 12.46
CA ASP A 218 -21.45 57.60 13.59
C ASP A 218 -19.91 57.54 13.77
N ILE A 219 -19.18 58.51 13.22
CA ILE A 219 -17.70 58.52 13.25
C ILE A 219 -17.17 59.10 14.57
N LEU A 220 -17.98 59.87 15.31
CA LEU A 220 -17.57 60.65 16.48
C LEU A 220 -18.22 60.20 17.80
N GLU A 221 -19.19 59.29 17.79
CA GLU A 221 -19.82 58.78 19.02
C GLU A 221 -19.02 57.60 19.60
N GLN A 222 -18.49 57.79 20.80
CA GLN A 222 -17.75 56.78 21.57
C GLN A 222 -18.64 55.64 22.11
N SER A 223 -19.96 55.74 21.96
CA SER A 223 -20.96 54.97 22.71
C SER A 223 -21.46 53.68 22.07
N SER A 224 -21.11 53.37 20.82
CA SER A 224 -21.48 52.08 20.19
C SER A 224 -20.26 51.37 19.62
N GLN A 225 -19.66 50.47 20.41
CA GLN A 225 -18.68 49.50 19.93
C GLN A 225 -19.36 48.50 18.98
N GLY A 226 -19.63 48.93 17.75
CA GLY A 226 -20.26 48.11 16.71
C GLY A 226 -19.38 46.94 16.23
N THR A 227 -19.93 46.10 15.35
CA THR A 227 -19.28 44.89 14.84
C THR A 227 -18.05 45.20 13.98
N MET A 228 -18.00 46.39 13.36
CA MET A 228 -16.97 46.79 12.39
C MET A 228 -16.04 47.90 12.89
N CYS A 229 -15.46 47.71 14.09
CA CYS A 229 -14.50 48.65 14.68
C CYS A 229 -13.30 47.94 15.31
N LEU A 230 -12.08 48.37 15.02
CA LEU A 230 -10.87 47.84 15.62
C LEU A 230 -10.42 48.79 16.73
N VAL A 231 -10.41 48.28 17.97
CA VAL A 231 -9.92 49.03 19.14
C VAL A 231 -8.40 48.82 19.26
N PRO A 232 -7.62 49.90 19.47
CA PRO A 232 -6.17 49.82 19.62
C PRO A 232 -5.72 48.74 20.60
N GLY A 233 -4.75 47.92 20.19
CA GLY A 233 -4.14 46.90 21.02
C GLY A 233 -4.99 45.65 21.27
N LYS A 234 -6.31 45.66 21.01
CA LYS A 234 -7.20 44.51 21.18
C LYS A 234 -7.26 43.67 19.90
N THR A 235 -7.26 42.35 20.05
CA THR A 235 -7.45 41.41 18.94
C THR A 235 -8.93 41.10 18.76
N ARG A 236 -9.44 41.28 17.54
CA ARG A 236 -10.82 40.98 17.18
C ARG A 236 -10.86 39.72 16.32
N LYS A 237 -11.74 38.79 16.67
CA LYS A 237 -11.93 37.49 15.98
C LYS A 237 -13.22 37.50 15.17
N PHE A 238 -13.15 37.08 13.91
CA PHE A 238 -14.27 36.83 13.02
C PHE A 238 -14.28 35.35 12.64
N THR A 239 -15.37 34.64 12.94
CA THR A 239 -15.51 33.21 12.62
C THR A 239 -16.39 33.04 11.41
N PHE A 240 -15.91 32.28 10.43
CA PHE A 240 -16.62 31.95 9.22
C PHE A 240 -16.84 30.44 9.13
N LYS A 241 -17.95 30.05 8.52
CA LYS A 241 -18.28 28.64 8.28
C LYS A 241 -18.93 28.45 6.92
N PHE A 242 -18.59 27.37 6.24
CA PHE A 242 -19.25 26.95 5.00
C PHE A 242 -19.21 25.43 4.85
N VAL A 243 -20.08 24.89 3.99
CA VAL A 243 -20.14 23.44 3.68
C VAL A 243 -19.33 23.18 2.41
N ALA A 244 -18.36 22.28 2.50
CA ALA A 244 -17.55 21.87 1.35
C ALA A 244 -18.37 21.01 0.38
N LYS A 245 -18.07 21.11 -0.91
CA LYS A 245 -18.69 20.27 -1.93
C LYS A 245 -18.02 18.90 -2.01
N THR A 246 -18.76 17.91 -2.49
CA THR A 246 -18.30 16.53 -2.64
C THR A 246 -17.19 16.40 -3.69
N GLU A 247 -17.19 17.28 -4.70
CA GLU A 247 -16.14 17.40 -5.72
C GLU A 247 -14.80 17.91 -5.16
N ASP A 248 -14.77 18.48 -3.96
CA ASP A 248 -13.55 18.99 -3.33
C ASP A 248 -12.86 17.96 -2.43
N VAL A 249 -13.43 16.77 -2.25
CA VAL A 249 -12.77 15.67 -1.54
C VAL A 249 -11.44 15.31 -2.21
N GLY A 250 -10.37 15.31 -1.42
CA GLY A 250 -8.99 15.11 -1.88
C GLY A 250 -8.30 16.39 -2.37
N LYS A 251 -9.01 17.51 -2.47
CA LYS A 251 -8.45 18.81 -2.86
C LYS A 251 -8.11 19.67 -1.64
N LYS A 252 -7.22 20.64 -1.86
CA LYS A 252 -6.80 21.64 -0.88
C LYS A 252 -7.62 22.91 -1.09
N ILE A 253 -8.27 23.40 -0.04
CA ILE A 253 -8.89 24.73 -0.01
C ILE A 253 -7.85 25.69 0.58
N GLU A 254 -7.56 26.76 -0.15
CA GLU A 254 -6.58 27.77 0.24
C GLU A 254 -7.22 29.15 0.23
N ILE A 255 -6.97 29.94 1.28
CA ILE A 255 -7.24 31.37 1.30
C ILE A 255 -6.26 32.03 0.33
N THR A 256 -6.76 32.70 -0.70
CA THR A 256 -5.96 33.41 -1.70
C THR A 256 -5.74 34.86 -1.32
N SER A 257 -6.75 35.52 -0.73
CA SER A 257 -6.62 36.84 -0.15
C SER A 257 -7.57 37.09 1.01
N VAL A 258 -7.19 38.03 1.88
CA VAL A 258 -8.07 38.68 2.85
C VAL A 258 -8.13 40.17 2.51
N ASP A 259 -9.33 40.72 2.38
CA ASP A 259 -9.57 42.11 1.99
C ASP A 259 -10.32 42.85 3.11
N LEU A 260 -9.68 43.87 3.69
CA LEU A 260 -10.33 44.77 4.65
C LEU A 260 -10.54 46.14 4.01
N ILE A 261 -11.78 46.58 3.97
CA ILE A 261 -12.17 47.83 3.32
C ILE A 261 -12.35 48.93 4.36
N LEU A 262 -11.54 49.98 4.28
CA LEU A 262 -11.62 51.19 5.08
C LEU A 262 -12.34 52.30 4.31
N GLY A 263 -13.14 53.11 5.02
CA GLY A 263 -13.95 54.17 4.42
C GLY A 263 -15.29 53.67 3.87
N SER A 264 -15.93 54.49 3.02
CA SER A 264 -17.27 54.21 2.50
C SER A 264 -17.37 54.53 1.01
N GLU A 265 -18.40 54.00 0.35
CA GLU A 265 -18.73 54.33 -1.05
C GLU A 265 -19.05 55.82 -1.25
N SER A 266 -19.51 56.50 -0.19
CA SER A 266 -19.78 57.94 -0.21
C SER A 266 -18.54 58.83 -0.10
N GLY A 267 -17.39 58.24 0.27
CA GLY A 267 -16.09 58.89 0.40
C GLY A 267 -15.04 58.17 -0.44
N ARG A 268 -13.84 57.98 0.12
CA ARG A 268 -12.80 57.12 -0.46
C ARG A 268 -12.79 55.75 0.22
N CYS A 269 -12.60 54.72 -0.58
CA CYS A 269 -12.59 53.32 -0.22
C CYS A 269 -11.17 52.78 -0.37
N VAL A 270 -10.57 52.33 0.73
CA VAL A 270 -9.21 51.79 0.74
C VAL A 270 -9.28 50.30 1.07
N ILE A 271 -8.85 49.46 0.14
CA ILE A 271 -8.82 48.01 0.30
C ILE A 271 -7.42 47.60 0.73
N LEU A 272 -7.28 47.14 1.96
CA LEU A 272 -6.08 46.47 2.44
C LEU A 272 -6.16 45.00 2.02
N ASN A 273 -5.32 44.63 1.04
CA ASN A 273 -5.26 43.28 0.51
C ASN A 273 -4.05 42.55 1.12
N TRP A 274 -4.34 41.51 1.90
CA TRP A 274 -3.33 40.52 2.29
C TRP A 274 -3.40 39.34 1.34
N ARG A 275 -2.24 38.90 0.83
CA ARG A 275 -2.15 37.65 0.07
C ARG A 275 -2.14 36.47 1.04
N GLY A 276 -2.85 35.41 0.71
CA GLY A 276 -2.95 34.22 1.55
C GLY A 276 -3.73 34.49 2.84
N GLY A 277 -3.34 33.79 3.92
CA GLY A 277 -3.97 33.90 5.24
C GLY A 277 -3.49 35.08 6.10
N GLY A 278 -2.97 36.16 5.51
CA GLY A 278 -2.49 37.33 6.24
C GLY A 278 -0.97 37.42 6.38
N GLY A 279 -0.52 38.34 7.24
CA GLY A 279 0.88 38.67 7.45
C GLY A 279 1.37 39.85 6.60
N ASP A 280 2.40 40.53 7.08
CA ASP A 280 3.01 41.70 6.45
C ASP A 280 4.54 41.53 6.31
N ALA A 281 5.25 42.57 5.87
CA ALA A 281 6.69 42.53 5.65
C ALA A 281 7.51 42.13 6.91
N ALA A 282 6.98 42.33 8.13
CA ALA A 282 7.66 41.98 9.38
C ALA A 282 7.26 40.61 9.95
N SER A 283 6.10 40.08 9.54
CA SER A 283 5.46 38.92 10.15
C SER A 283 6.33 37.65 10.16
N SER A 284 7.11 37.37 9.11
CA SER A 284 8.01 36.21 9.06
C SER A 284 9.13 36.26 10.10
N GLN A 285 9.73 37.45 10.29
CA GLN A 285 10.79 37.65 11.26
C GLN A 285 10.25 37.67 12.69
N GLU A 286 9.09 38.29 12.90
CA GLU A 286 8.38 38.31 14.19
C GLU A 286 7.98 36.89 14.62
N ALA A 287 7.49 36.05 13.70
CA ALA A 287 7.17 34.65 13.99
C ALA A 287 8.40 33.85 14.43
N LEU A 288 9.56 34.06 13.78
CA LEU A 288 10.83 33.43 14.17
C LEU A 288 11.31 33.91 15.55
N GLN A 289 11.16 35.19 15.86
CA GLN A 289 11.52 35.75 17.17
C GLN A 289 10.60 35.22 18.26
N ALA A 290 9.29 35.17 18.02
CA ALA A 290 8.30 34.64 18.95
C ALA A 290 8.59 33.16 19.28
N ALA A 291 8.89 32.34 18.26
CA ALA A 291 9.22 30.92 18.42
C ALA A 291 10.51 30.69 19.25
N ARG A 292 11.47 31.61 19.19
CA ARG A 292 12.74 31.54 19.96
C ARG A 292 12.62 32.14 21.36
N SER A 293 11.52 32.83 21.67
CA SER A 293 11.35 33.50 22.95
C SER A 293 10.79 32.53 24.01
N PHE A 294 11.55 32.32 25.09
CA PHE A 294 11.12 31.54 26.26
C PHE A 294 10.26 32.37 27.25
N LYS A 295 9.66 33.50 26.80
CA LYS A 295 8.88 34.38 27.68
C LYS A 295 7.64 33.61 28.17
N ARG A 296 7.45 33.56 29.50
CA ARG A 296 6.22 33.05 30.12
C ARG A 296 5.04 33.84 29.58
N ARG A 297 4.13 33.16 28.90
CA ARG A 297 2.92 33.75 28.34
C ARG A 297 2.02 34.23 29.50
N PRO A 298 1.47 35.45 29.45
CA PRO A 298 0.51 35.90 30.45
C PRO A 298 -0.71 34.98 30.46
N ARG A 299 -1.26 34.67 31.64
CA ARG A 299 -2.59 34.07 31.75
C ARG A 299 -3.62 35.14 31.41
N LEU A 300 -4.12 35.13 30.19
CA LEU A 300 -5.25 35.96 29.76
C LEU A 300 -6.58 35.29 30.18
N PRO A 301 -7.68 36.06 30.32
CA PRO A 301 -9.03 35.49 30.43
C PRO A 301 -9.36 34.58 29.24
N ASP A 302 -10.22 33.58 29.42
CA ASP A 302 -10.54 32.55 28.40
C ASP A 302 -11.01 33.10 27.04
N ASN A 303 -11.48 34.35 26.99
CA ASN A 303 -11.96 35.01 25.76
C ASN A 303 -10.89 35.82 25.01
N GLU A 304 -9.68 36.01 25.55
CA GLU A 304 -8.63 36.82 24.92
C GLU A 304 -7.49 35.95 24.38
N VAL A 305 -7.32 35.95 23.07
CA VAL A 305 -6.25 35.20 22.40
C VAL A 305 -5.00 36.07 22.28
N HIS A 306 -3.88 35.57 22.78
CA HIS A 306 -2.60 36.27 22.65
C HIS A 306 -2.14 36.29 21.19
N TRP A 307 -1.91 37.48 20.62
CA TRP A 307 -1.54 37.66 19.20
C TRP A 307 -0.35 36.79 18.75
N ASP A 308 0.69 36.68 19.59
CA ASP A 308 1.90 35.89 19.27
C ASP A 308 1.68 34.38 19.33
N SER A 309 0.57 33.92 19.92
CA SER A 309 0.19 32.50 19.91
C SER A 309 -0.56 32.09 18.64
N LEU A 310 -1.04 33.07 17.87
CA LEU A 310 -1.76 32.85 16.62
C LEU A 310 -0.78 32.52 15.49
N THR A 311 -0.99 31.35 14.90
CA THR A 311 -0.32 30.89 13.68
C THR A 311 -1.25 31.05 12.49
N ILE A 312 -0.72 31.51 11.36
CA ILE A 312 -1.46 31.54 10.10
C ILE A 312 -1.61 30.10 9.60
N GLN A 313 -2.85 29.69 9.34
CA GLN A 313 -3.16 28.44 8.68
C GLN A 313 -4.10 28.75 7.53
N ALA A 314 -3.48 29.10 6.39
CA ALA A 314 -4.17 29.59 5.20
C ALA A 314 -4.79 28.50 4.33
N SER A 315 -4.64 27.23 4.71
CA SER A 315 -5.15 26.11 3.92
C SER A 315 -5.65 24.94 4.77
N THR A 316 -6.59 24.19 4.20
CA THR A 316 -7.11 22.93 4.75
C THR A 316 -7.36 21.92 3.64
N MET A 317 -7.30 20.63 3.96
CA MET A 317 -7.71 19.55 3.06
C MET A 317 -9.16 19.15 3.30
N ILE A 318 -9.90 18.81 2.26
CA ILE A 318 -11.20 18.16 2.39
C ILE A 318 -11.01 16.66 2.21
N ILE A 319 -11.48 15.87 3.17
CA ILE A 319 -11.37 14.42 3.16
C ILE A 319 -12.75 13.77 3.10
N SER A 320 -12.81 12.52 2.66
CA SER A 320 -14.07 11.78 2.58
C SER A 320 -14.68 11.62 3.98
N ARG A 321 -16.01 11.51 4.02
CA ARG A 321 -16.76 11.23 5.25
C ARG A 321 -16.28 9.91 5.86
N VAL A 322 -16.24 9.86 7.18
CA VAL A 322 -15.93 8.61 7.89
C VAL A 322 -17.03 7.58 7.59
N PRO A 323 -16.70 6.43 7.00
CA PRO A 323 -17.70 5.42 6.70
C PRO A 323 -18.24 4.79 7.99
N ASN A 324 -19.55 4.54 8.06
CA ASN A 324 -20.16 3.78 9.14
C ASN A 324 -20.71 2.43 8.65
N ILE A 325 -19.84 1.68 7.95
CA ILE A 325 -20.10 0.31 7.51
C ILE A 325 -18.97 -0.57 8.06
N SER A 326 -19.32 -1.74 8.59
CA SER A 326 -18.34 -2.73 9.02
C SER A 326 -18.18 -3.82 7.96
N VAL A 327 -16.93 -4.19 7.68
CA VAL A 327 -16.57 -5.30 6.80
C VAL A 327 -15.89 -6.36 7.65
N GLN A 328 -16.39 -7.60 7.62
CA GLN A 328 -15.84 -8.74 8.35
C GLN A 328 -15.53 -9.88 7.38
N LEU A 329 -14.40 -10.55 7.59
CA LEU A 329 -13.88 -11.60 6.71
C LEU A 329 -13.88 -12.93 7.46
N ARG A 330 -14.59 -13.94 6.95
CA ARG A 330 -14.62 -15.30 7.50
C ARG A 330 -14.06 -16.30 6.50
N HIS A 331 -13.07 -17.08 6.91
CA HIS A 331 -12.37 -18.06 6.06
C HIS A 331 -11.64 -19.11 6.91
N GLU A 332 -11.14 -20.19 6.27
CA GLU A 332 -10.51 -21.35 6.91
C GLU A 332 -9.05 -21.52 6.46
N PRO A 333 -8.08 -20.77 7.02
CA PRO A 333 -6.68 -20.84 6.57
C PRO A 333 -6.01 -22.19 6.93
N PRO A 334 -4.95 -22.59 6.23
CA PRO A 334 -4.37 -21.98 5.03
C PRO A 334 -5.21 -22.29 3.78
N ALA A 335 -4.90 -21.61 2.67
CA ALA A 335 -5.34 -22.05 1.34
C ALA A 335 -4.44 -23.18 0.85
N LEU A 336 -4.98 -24.08 0.04
CA LEU A 336 -4.29 -25.19 -0.59
C LEU A 336 -4.14 -24.92 -2.08
N THR A 337 -3.00 -25.32 -2.62
CA THR A 337 -2.66 -25.08 -4.02
C THR A 337 -3.73 -25.67 -4.94
N ASN A 338 -4.20 -24.87 -5.90
CA ASN A 338 -5.27 -25.14 -6.87
C ASN A 338 -6.68 -25.35 -6.31
N GLU A 339 -6.89 -25.31 -4.99
CA GLU A 339 -8.25 -25.39 -4.45
C GLU A 339 -9.05 -24.12 -4.76
N MET A 340 -10.37 -24.24 -4.73
CA MET A 340 -11.28 -23.09 -4.76
C MET A 340 -11.55 -22.63 -3.32
N TYR A 341 -10.67 -21.77 -2.80
CA TYR A 341 -10.70 -21.28 -1.43
C TYR A 341 -11.83 -20.28 -1.22
N CYS A 342 -12.69 -20.50 -0.23
CA CYS A 342 -13.84 -19.62 0.04
C CYS A 342 -13.52 -18.56 1.10
N LEU A 343 -13.66 -17.29 0.72
CA LEU A 343 -13.62 -16.13 1.61
C LEU A 343 -15.01 -15.51 1.67
N ILE A 344 -15.65 -15.54 2.85
CA ILE A 344 -16.98 -14.97 3.06
C ILE A 344 -16.81 -13.53 3.55
N VAL A 345 -17.23 -12.59 2.71
CA VAL A 345 -17.25 -11.16 3.02
C VAL A 345 -18.60 -10.79 3.60
N THR A 346 -18.61 -10.32 4.83
CA THR A 346 -19.79 -9.77 5.49
C THR A 346 -19.72 -8.25 5.47
N VAL A 347 -20.72 -7.59 4.90
CA VAL A 347 -20.87 -6.13 4.91
C VAL A 347 -22.10 -5.79 5.73
N GLN A 348 -21.97 -4.96 6.75
CA GLN A 348 -23.08 -4.51 7.58
C GLN A 348 -23.12 -2.99 7.65
N SER A 349 -24.28 -2.41 7.34
CA SER A 349 -24.51 -0.98 7.45
C SER A 349 -24.85 -0.58 8.87
N HIS A 350 -24.11 0.37 9.45
CA HIS A 350 -24.44 1.06 10.70
C HIS A 350 -24.86 2.51 10.44
N GLU A 351 -25.11 2.86 9.18
CA GLU A 351 -25.59 4.18 8.78
C GLU A 351 -27.04 4.41 9.23
N GLU A 352 -27.39 5.66 9.53
CA GLU A 352 -28.76 6.04 9.90
C GLU A 352 -29.70 6.10 8.67
N THR A 353 -29.13 6.30 7.48
CA THR A 353 -29.85 6.37 6.20
C THR A 353 -29.39 5.27 5.26
N VAL A 354 -30.15 5.04 4.19
CA VAL A 354 -29.87 3.99 3.20
C VAL A 354 -28.53 4.26 2.51
N ALA A 355 -27.61 3.30 2.58
CA ALA A 355 -26.37 3.30 1.82
C ALA A 355 -26.68 2.84 0.39
N LYS A 356 -26.51 3.75 -0.58
CA LYS A 356 -26.87 3.53 -1.99
C LYS A 356 -25.67 3.08 -2.81
N ASP A 357 -25.94 2.35 -3.90
CA ASP A 357 -24.93 1.93 -4.88
C ASP A 357 -23.70 1.28 -4.21
N VAL A 358 -23.96 0.34 -3.29
CA VAL A 358 -22.89 -0.38 -2.60
C VAL A 358 -22.17 -1.27 -3.61
N LYS A 359 -20.86 -1.10 -3.70
CA LYS A 359 -19.96 -1.83 -4.59
C LYS A 359 -18.84 -2.46 -3.80
N LEU A 360 -18.58 -3.73 -4.10
CA LEU A 360 -17.53 -4.53 -3.49
C LEU A 360 -16.42 -4.77 -4.51
N THR A 361 -15.19 -4.44 -4.16
CA THR A 361 -13.99 -4.80 -4.90
C THR A 361 -13.18 -5.76 -4.06
N ALA A 362 -12.89 -6.95 -4.56
CA ALA A 362 -12.24 -7.97 -3.75
C ALA A 362 -11.34 -8.91 -4.55
N GLY A 363 -10.19 -9.25 -3.96
CA GLY A 363 -9.17 -10.09 -4.57
C GLY A 363 -7.75 -9.72 -4.13
N LEU A 364 -6.75 -10.11 -4.92
CA LEU A 364 -5.34 -9.87 -4.63
C LEU A 364 -5.05 -8.36 -4.57
N LYS A 365 -4.44 -7.92 -3.46
CA LYS A 365 -4.07 -6.50 -3.28
C LYS A 365 -3.11 -6.06 -4.40
N PRO A 366 -3.39 -4.96 -5.11
CA PRO A 366 -2.51 -4.43 -6.14
C PRO A 366 -1.10 -4.12 -5.60
N GLY A 367 -0.08 -4.26 -6.46
CA GLY A 367 1.32 -3.95 -6.11
C GLY A 367 2.11 -5.10 -5.47
N GLN A 368 1.57 -6.33 -5.48
CA GLN A 368 2.31 -7.55 -5.11
C GLN A 368 3.11 -8.13 -6.27
N ASP A 369 3.86 -9.20 -6.01
CA ASP A 369 4.67 -9.91 -7.01
C ASP A 369 3.84 -10.30 -8.26
N ALA A 370 4.41 -10.06 -9.44
CA ALA A 370 3.76 -10.31 -10.72
C ALA A 370 3.44 -11.81 -10.93
N ASN A 371 4.29 -12.70 -10.43
CA ASN A 371 4.09 -14.14 -10.52
C ASN A 371 2.91 -14.59 -9.63
N LEU A 372 2.79 -14.02 -8.43
CA LEU A 372 1.62 -14.26 -7.58
C LEU A 372 0.34 -13.78 -8.24
N THR A 373 0.38 -12.64 -8.92
CA THR A 373 -0.77 -12.07 -9.64
C THR A 373 -1.23 -12.98 -10.78
N GLN A 374 -0.31 -13.49 -11.60
CA GLN A 374 -0.63 -14.43 -12.68
C GLN A 374 -1.13 -15.79 -12.19
N LYS A 375 -0.74 -16.18 -10.96
CA LYS A 375 -1.12 -17.45 -10.34
C LYS A 375 -2.26 -17.32 -9.33
N THR A 376 -3.01 -16.22 -9.36
CA THR A 376 -4.17 -16.01 -8.49
C THR A 376 -5.38 -15.65 -9.32
N GLN A 377 -6.46 -16.42 -9.19
CA GLN A 377 -7.73 -16.18 -9.87
C GLN A 377 -8.83 -15.99 -8.83
N VAL A 378 -9.75 -15.06 -9.09
CA VAL A 378 -10.87 -14.74 -8.19
C VAL A 378 -12.18 -14.79 -8.97
N THR A 379 -13.19 -15.44 -8.39
CA THR A 379 -14.55 -15.55 -8.95
C THR A 379 -15.62 -15.44 -7.85
N LEU A 380 -16.86 -15.16 -8.26
CA LEU A 380 -18.04 -15.17 -7.40
C LEU A 380 -18.72 -16.54 -7.33
N HIS A 381 -18.43 -17.43 -8.29
CA HIS A 381 -19.06 -18.74 -8.39
C HIS A 381 -18.03 -19.84 -8.13
N GLY A 382 -18.24 -20.63 -7.07
CA GLY A 382 -17.30 -21.67 -6.67
C GLY A 382 -17.13 -22.79 -7.69
N THR A 383 -18.12 -23.00 -8.56
CA THR A 383 -18.14 -24.06 -9.59
C THR A 383 -17.39 -23.71 -10.87
N ASP A 384 -16.88 -22.49 -11.00
CA ASP A 384 -16.21 -22.06 -12.22
C ASP A 384 -14.87 -22.78 -12.40
N THR A 385 -14.62 -23.23 -13.63
CA THR A 385 -13.29 -23.71 -14.02
C THR A 385 -12.39 -22.52 -14.29
N CYS A 386 -11.76 -21.97 -13.25
CA CYS A 386 -10.87 -20.82 -13.39
C CYS A 386 -9.64 -21.17 -14.26
N ASP A 387 -9.48 -20.47 -15.38
CA ASP A 387 -8.29 -20.48 -16.24
C ASP A 387 -7.49 -19.17 -16.08
N ASP A 388 -6.43 -19.01 -16.88
CA ASP A 388 -5.58 -17.81 -16.84
C ASP A 388 -6.30 -16.52 -17.31
N SER A 389 -7.55 -16.59 -17.78
CA SER A 389 -8.35 -15.42 -18.15
C SER A 389 -9.03 -14.75 -16.95
N PHE A 390 -9.16 -15.46 -15.82
CA PHE A 390 -9.77 -14.91 -14.62
C PHE A 390 -8.87 -13.88 -13.95
N PRO A 391 -9.43 -12.74 -13.51
CA PRO A 391 -8.63 -11.70 -12.88
C PRO A 391 -8.23 -12.09 -11.45
N ALA A 392 -7.11 -11.54 -11.00
CA ALA A 392 -6.69 -11.64 -9.60
C ALA A 392 -7.49 -10.70 -8.67
N LEU A 393 -8.22 -9.73 -9.22
CA LEU A 393 -9.02 -8.75 -8.48
C LEU A 393 -10.33 -8.49 -9.24
N LEU A 394 -11.48 -8.63 -8.55
CA LEU A 394 -12.78 -8.31 -9.11
C LEU A 394 -13.18 -6.89 -8.68
N PRO A 395 -13.21 -5.90 -9.60
CA PRO A 395 -13.67 -4.55 -9.30
C PRO A 395 -15.19 -4.44 -9.35
N ASP A 396 -15.73 -3.49 -8.57
CA ASP A 396 -17.10 -2.98 -8.69
C ASP A 396 -18.22 -4.04 -8.74
N ILE A 397 -18.10 -5.12 -7.96
CA ILE A 397 -19.16 -6.12 -7.81
C ILE A 397 -20.39 -5.44 -7.20
N PRO A 398 -21.54 -5.40 -7.92
CA PRO A 398 -22.72 -4.72 -7.43
C PRO A 398 -23.32 -5.52 -6.27
N VAL A 399 -23.46 -4.85 -5.14
CA VAL A 399 -24.11 -5.39 -3.94
C VAL A 399 -25.57 -4.93 -3.87
N GLY A 400 -25.86 -3.70 -4.30
CA GLY A 400 -27.18 -3.07 -4.21
C GLY A 400 -27.24 -2.01 -3.12
N ASP A 401 -28.44 -1.59 -2.75
CA ASP A 401 -28.64 -0.66 -1.64
C ASP A 401 -28.74 -1.42 -0.32
N LEU A 402 -28.13 -0.90 0.75
CA LEU A 402 -28.19 -1.48 2.09
C LEU A 402 -29.00 -0.59 3.03
N GLN A 403 -30.02 -1.17 3.67
CA GLN A 403 -30.81 -0.51 4.70
C GLN A 403 -30.00 -0.34 6.01
N PRO A 404 -30.36 0.64 6.87
CA PRO A 404 -29.79 0.77 8.21
C PRO A 404 -29.85 -0.55 9.00
N GLY A 405 -28.70 -1.02 9.50
CA GLY A 405 -28.58 -2.27 10.24
C GLY A 405 -28.55 -3.55 9.40
N GLU A 406 -28.81 -3.47 8.09
CA GLU A 406 -28.81 -4.62 7.20
C GLU A 406 -27.41 -5.24 7.08
N LYS A 407 -27.38 -6.57 7.06
CA LYS A 407 -26.18 -7.39 6.92
C LYS A 407 -26.29 -8.21 5.63
N LEU A 408 -25.25 -8.16 4.81
CA LEU A 408 -25.11 -8.99 3.63
C LEU A 408 -23.86 -9.85 3.73
N GLU A 409 -23.98 -11.11 3.30
CA GLU A 409 -22.85 -12.02 3.12
C GLU A 409 -22.64 -12.31 1.63
N LYS A 410 -21.41 -12.13 1.16
CA LYS A 410 -21.00 -12.42 -0.20
C LYS A 410 -19.81 -13.38 -0.19
N PRO A 411 -19.96 -14.63 -0.67
CA PRO A 411 -18.85 -15.54 -0.82
C PRO A 411 -18.01 -15.14 -2.04
N ILE A 412 -16.70 -15.24 -1.89
CA ILE A 412 -15.70 -15.01 -2.93
C ILE A 412 -14.81 -16.25 -2.97
N TYR A 413 -14.56 -16.76 -4.16
CA TYR A 413 -13.73 -17.94 -4.36
C TYR A 413 -12.41 -17.54 -4.99
N ILE A 414 -11.34 -18.10 -4.43
CA ILE A 414 -9.96 -17.74 -4.75
C ILE A 414 -9.22 -19.03 -5.10
N ARG A 415 -8.64 -19.08 -6.30
CA ARG A 415 -7.73 -20.14 -6.71
C ARG A 415 -6.30 -19.62 -6.68
N CYS A 416 -5.43 -20.35 -5.98
CA CYS A 416 -4.00 -20.04 -5.93
C CYS A 416 -3.18 -21.17 -6.56
N GLY A 417 -2.53 -20.91 -7.70
CA GLY A 417 -1.78 -21.91 -8.45
C GLY A 417 -0.37 -22.20 -7.93
N THR A 418 0.14 -21.41 -6.98
CA THR A 418 1.46 -21.59 -6.38
C THR A 418 1.42 -21.36 -4.88
N VAL A 419 2.33 -22.02 -4.15
CA VAL A 419 2.54 -21.77 -2.72
C VAL A 419 3.07 -20.37 -2.46
N GLY A 420 2.78 -19.83 -1.29
CA GLY A 420 3.26 -18.52 -0.86
C GLY A 420 2.20 -17.68 -0.15
N ILE A 421 2.65 -16.58 0.43
CA ILE A 421 1.83 -15.64 1.20
C ILE A 421 1.27 -14.59 0.26
N ARG A 422 -0.05 -14.38 0.31
CA ARG A 422 -0.77 -13.38 -0.50
C ARG A 422 -1.59 -12.47 0.42
N MET A 423 -1.57 -11.17 0.14
CA MET A 423 -2.49 -10.22 0.76
C MET A 423 -3.71 -10.02 -0.13
N PHE A 424 -4.90 -10.27 0.41
CA PHE A 424 -6.17 -10.00 -0.25
C PHE A 424 -6.77 -8.71 0.29
N LEU A 425 -7.27 -7.88 -0.60
CA LEU A 425 -7.97 -6.63 -0.33
C LEU A 425 -9.47 -6.85 -0.53
N VAL A 426 -10.25 -6.33 0.40
CA VAL A 426 -11.70 -6.21 0.31
C VAL A 426 -12.05 -4.74 0.52
N TYR A 427 -12.51 -4.09 -0.53
CA TYR A 427 -12.84 -2.67 -0.57
C TYR A 427 -14.32 -2.50 -0.86
N VAL A 428 -15.04 -1.81 0.02
CA VAL A 428 -16.46 -1.50 -0.13
C VAL A 428 -16.61 0.00 -0.33
N SER A 429 -17.27 0.42 -1.40
CA SER A 429 -17.64 1.83 -1.63
C SER A 429 -19.14 1.99 -1.75
N TYR A 430 -19.65 3.12 -1.30
CA TYR A 430 -21.08 3.42 -1.31
C TYR A 430 -21.33 4.93 -1.32
N LEU A 431 -22.57 5.30 -1.65
CA LEU A 431 -23.06 6.67 -1.65
C LEU A 431 -24.05 6.87 -0.50
N ILE A 432 -23.94 8.00 0.19
CA ILE A 432 -24.86 8.34 1.28
C ILE A 432 -25.22 9.83 1.26
N ASN A 433 -26.49 10.14 1.46
CA ASN A 433 -26.95 11.51 1.60
C ASN A 433 -26.76 11.95 3.06
N ALA A 434 -26.03 13.04 3.26
CA ALA A 434 -25.89 13.69 4.56
C ALA A 434 -26.44 15.12 4.49
N ILE A 435 -27.04 15.59 5.59
CA ILE A 435 -27.54 16.96 5.71
C ILE A 435 -26.62 17.73 6.65
N VAL A 436 -25.92 18.74 6.12
CA VAL A 436 -24.97 19.56 6.89
C VAL A 436 -25.40 21.01 6.78
N GLU A 437 -25.72 21.65 7.92
CA GLU A 437 -26.18 23.05 7.96
C GLU A 437 -27.36 23.32 6.99
N GLY A 438 -28.27 22.34 6.85
CA GLY A 438 -29.44 22.42 5.97
C GLY A 438 -29.18 22.18 4.48
N LYS A 439 -27.94 21.88 4.07
CA LYS A 439 -27.59 21.49 2.69
C LYS A 439 -27.46 19.97 2.59
N GLU A 440 -28.11 19.39 1.60
CA GLU A 440 -27.97 17.97 1.27
C GLU A 440 -26.70 17.76 0.42
N ILE A 441 -25.84 16.84 0.86
CA ILE A 441 -24.61 16.46 0.17
C ILE A 441 -24.58 14.95 -0.08
N LEU A 442 -24.19 14.54 -1.29
CA LEU A 442 -24.03 13.14 -1.67
C LEU A 442 -22.58 12.69 -1.42
N CYS A 443 -22.33 12.08 -0.27
CA CYS A 443 -21.00 11.64 0.14
C CYS A 443 -20.64 10.29 -0.49
N LYS A 444 -19.48 10.22 -1.14
CA LYS A 444 -18.87 8.95 -1.56
C LYS A 444 -17.96 8.44 -0.45
N CYS A 445 -18.39 7.38 0.22
CA CYS A 445 -17.67 6.75 1.33
C CYS A 445 -17.04 5.44 0.86
N HIS A 446 -15.98 5.02 1.55
CA HIS A 446 -15.37 3.71 1.31
C HIS A 446 -14.74 3.15 2.57
N ARG A 447 -14.70 1.82 2.67
CA ARG A 447 -14.06 1.06 3.74
C ARG A 447 -13.28 -0.09 3.12
N ASP A 448 -12.00 -0.23 3.47
CA ASP A 448 -11.19 -1.37 3.09
C ASP A 448 -10.79 -2.22 4.29
N GLU A 449 -10.67 -3.52 4.06
CA GLU A 449 -10.11 -4.51 4.97
C GLU A 449 -9.15 -5.41 4.19
N THR A 450 -8.07 -5.83 4.81
CA THR A 450 -7.08 -6.71 4.18
C THR A 450 -6.82 -7.95 5.01
N VAL A 451 -6.66 -9.09 4.36
CA VAL A 451 -6.34 -10.37 4.99
C VAL A 451 -5.13 -11.02 4.33
N THR A 452 -4.25 -11.59 5.14
CA THR A 452 -3.10 -12.35 4.66
C THR A 452 -3.45 -13.84 4.65
N ILE A 453 -3.34 -14.48 3.49
CA ILE A 453 -3.64 -15.90 3.31
C ILE A 453 -2.37 -16.59 2.80
N GLU A 454 -1.93 -17.61 3.53
CA GLU A 454 -0.84 -18.50 3.12
C GLU A 454 -1.40 -19.64 2.27
N THR A 455 -0.78 -19.89 1.12
CA THR A 455 -1.07 -21.04 0.27
C THR A 455 0.00 -22.12 0.43
N VAL A 456 -0.42 -23.34 0.77
CA VAL A 456 0.45 -24.51 0.97
C VAL A 456 0.10 -25.66 0.03
N PHE A 457 0.93 -26.70 -0.02
CA PHE A 457 0.59 -27.93 -0.74
C PHE A 457 -0.46 -28.75 0.04
N PRO A 458 -1.43 -29.39 -0.63
CA PRO A 458 -2.43 -30.23 0.03
C PRO A 458 -1.84 -31.54 0.58
N PHE A 459 -0.86 -32.10 -0.12
CA PHE A 459 -0.23 -33.37 0.21
C PHE A 459 1.28 -33.28 0.11
N ASP A 460 1.96 -34.06 0.95
CA ASP A 460 3.35 -34.46 0.76
C ASP A 460 3.35 -35.91 0.25
N VAL A 461 3.89 -36.14 -0.96
CA VAL A 461 3.80 -37.45 -1.63
C VAL A 461 5.19 -38.04 -1.75
N ALA A 462 5.46 -39.09 -0.99
CA ALA A 462 6.71 -39.84 -1.09
C ALA A 462 6.57 -41.02 -2.05
N VAL A 463 7.53 -41.16 -2.96
CA VAL A 463 7.55 -42.22 -3.97
C VAL A 463 8.75 -43.12 -3.78
N LYS A 464 8.53 -44.43 -3.77
CA LYS A 464 9.57 -45.45 -3.58
C LYS A 464 9.46 -46.55 -4.63
N PHE A 465 10.61 -47.01 -5.13
CA PHE A 465 10.68 -48.22 -5.94
C PHE A 465 11.19 -49.37 -5.08
N VAL A 466 10.42 -50.46 -5.06
CA VAL A 466 10.79 -51.65 -4.30
C VAL A 466 10.66 -52.91 -5.16
N SER A 467 11.40 -53.96 -4.81
CA SER A 467 11.30 -55.25 -5.46
C SER A 467 9.97 -55.92 -5.10
N THR A 468 9.64 -57.01 -5.78
CA THR A 468 8.52 -57.89 -5.38
C THR A 468 8.69 -58.51 -3.99
N LYS A 469 9.89 -58.40 -3.39
CA LYS A 469 10.20 -58.78 -2.00
C LYS A 469 10.18 -57.58 -1.04
N LEU A 470 9.70 -56.41 -1.46
CA LEU A 470 9.65 -55.15 -0.70
C LEU A 470 11.04 -54.58 -0.31
N GLU A 471 12.09 -54.93 -1.05
CA GLU A 471 13.42 -54.36 -0.86
C GLU A 471 13.59 -53.10 -1.71
N HIS A 472 14.20 -52.05 -1.16
CA HIS A 472 14.46 -50.80 -1.90
C HIS A 472 15.30 -51.03 -3.17
N LEU A 473 14.92 -50.36 -4.26
CA LEU A 473 15.58 -50.43 -5.55
C LEU A 473 16.10 -49.05 -6.01
N ASP A 474 17.42 -48.93 -6.13
CA ASP A 474 18.05 -47.77 -6.80
C ASP A 474 18.03 -47.91 -8.33
N ARG A 475 17.88 -49.14 -8.82
CA ARG A 475 17.87 -49.51 -10.24
C ARG A 475 16.86 -50.64 -10.44
N VAL A 476 16.19 -50.63 -11.58
CA VAL A 476 15.29 -51.72 -12.00
C VAL A 476 15.92 -52.47 -13.16
N PHE A 477 15.50 -53.70 -13.35
CA PHE A 477 15.99 -54.53 -14.43
C PHE A 477 14.97 -54.62 -15.55
N ALA A 478 15.45 -54.54 -16.80
CA ALA A 478 14.61 -54.68 -17.97
C ALA A 478 13.81 -55.98 -17.90
N ASP A 479 12.52 -55.87 -18.22
CA ASP A 479 11.55 -56.96 -18.24
C ASP A 479 11.23 -57.65 -16.90
N ILE A 480 11.75 -57.12 -15.78
CA ILE A 480 11.48 -57.67 -14.45
C ILE A 480 10.47 -56.79 -13.72
N PRO A 481 9.40 -57.36 -13.15
CA PRO A 481 8.45 -56.63 -12.32
C PRO A 481 9.10 -55.98 -11.10
N PHE A 482 8.70 -54.74 -10.82
CA PHE A 482 9.02 -54.01 -9.60
C PHE A 482 7.78 -53.24 -9.13
N LEU A 483 7.75 -52.82 -7.87
CA LEU A 483 6.63 -52.11 -7.28
C LEU A 483 6.96 -50.62 -7.15
N LEU A 484 6.01 -49.79 -7.57
CA LEU A 484 5.95 -48.35 -7.29
C LEU A 484 5.03 -48.14 -6.10
N MET A 485 5.58 -47.67 -4.98
CA MET A 485 4.80 -47.30 -3.79
C MET A 485 4.69 -45.78 -3.69
N THR A 486 3.48 -45.29 -3.45
CA THR A 486 3.19 -43.86 -3.24
C THR A 486 2.55 -43.66 -1.88
N ASP A 487 3.23 -42.95 -0.98
CA ASP A 487 2.74 -42.58 0.34
C ASP A 487 2.22 -41.13 0.28
N ILE A 488 0.91 -40.94 0.43
CA ILE A 488 0.22 -39.64 0.37
C ILE A 488 -0.02 -39.17 1.81
N LEU A 489 0.75 -38.20 2.28
CA LEU A 489 0.59 -37.59 3.60
C LEU A 489 -0.24 -36.30 3.47
N SER A 490 -1.31 -36.17 4.26
CA SER A 490 -2.10 -34.93 4.31
C SER A 490 -1.33 -33.82 5.04
N ALA A 491 -1.01 -32.75 4.31
CA ALA A 491 -0.37 -31.55 4.85
C ALA A 491 -1.39 -30.48 5.31
N SER A 492 -2.68 -30.73 5.09
CA SER A 492 -3.77 -29.82 5.43
C SER A 492 -4.21 -29.96 6.89
N PRO A 493 -4.47 -28.84 7.60
CA PRO A 493 -5.12 -28.88 8.92
C PRO A 493 -6.62 -29.23 8.83
N TRP A 494 -7.17 -29.28 7.62
CA TRP A 494 -8.56 -29.62 7.33
C TRP A 494 -8.67 -30.99 6.65
N PRO A 495 -9.75 -31.76 6.90
CA PRO A 495 -9.92 -33.07 6.28
C PRO A 495 -10.01 -32.99 4.75
N LEU A 496 -9.24 -33.84 4.07
CA LEU A 496 -9.22 -33.92 2.60
C LEU A 496 -9.84 -35.24 2.15
N THR A 497 -10.81 -35.18 1.26
CA THR A 497 -11.37 -36.36 0.60
C THR A 497 -10.63 -36.58 -0.71
N ILE A 498 -9.91 -37.69 -0.82
CA ILE A 498 -9.38 -38.18 -2.09
C ILE A 498 -10.56 -38.82 -2.82
N VAL A 499 -10.94 -38.22 -3.95
CA VAL A 499 -12.02 -38.75 -4.80
C VAL A 499 -11.49 -39.93 -5.59
N THR A 500 -10.33 -39.78 -6.21
CA THR A 500 -9.66 -40.85 -6.97
C THR A 500 -8.19 -40.52 -7.19
N SER A 501 -7.39 -41.53 -7.49
CA SER A 501 -6.00 -41.42 -7.94
C SER A 501 -5.82 -42.04 -9.33
N GLN A 502 -4.89 -41.50 -10.11
CA GLN A 502 -4.57 -42.02 -11.44
C GLN A 502 -3.06 -42.06 -11.67
N LEU A 503 -2.55 -43.23 -12.05
CA LEU A 503 -1.18 -43.40 -12.49
C LEU A 503 -1.10 -43.30 -14.02
N GLN A 504 -0.45 -42.25 -14.52
CA GLN A 504 -0.19 -42.07 -15.96
C GLN A 504 1.27 -42.40 -16.26
N LEU A 505 1.50 -43.59 -16.83
CA LEU A 505 2.85 -44.09 -17.15
C LEU A 505 3.42 -43.46 -18.43
N SER A 506 4.75 -43.38 -18.50
CA SER A 506 5.44 -43.03 -19.73
C SER A 506 5.38 -44.17 -20.75
N ALA A 507 5.68 -43.88 -22.02
CA ALA A 507 5.72 -44.89 -23.08
C ALA A 507 6.77 -46.01 -22.87
N SER A 508 7.72 -45.81 -21.95
CA SER A 508 8.76 -46.79 -21.62
C SER A 508 8.43 -47.68 -20.41
N MET A 509 7.23 -47.52 -19.83
CA MET A 509 6.77 -48.31 -18.68
C MET A 509 5.46 -49.00 -19.03
N THR A 510 5.32 -50.25 -18.61
CA THR A 510 4.09 -51.02 -18.77
C THR A 510 3.59 -51.48 -17.41
N PRO A 511 2.27 -51.40 -17.15
CA PRO A 511 1.70 -51.96 -15.94
C PRO A 511 1.64 -53.48 -16.05
N VAL A 512 1.91 -54.18 -14.95
CA VAL A 512 1.74 -55.64 -14.86
C VAL A 512 0.29 -55.98 -14.53
N ASP A 513 -0.33 -55.19 -13.66
CA ASP A 513 -1.72 -55.33 -13.21
C ASP A 513 -2.59 -54.18 -13.73
N GLN A 514 -3.91 -54.23 -13.47
CA GLN A 514 -4.80 -53.12 -13.79
C GLN A 514 -4.49 -51.91 -12.89
N LEU A 515 -4.43 -50.73 -13.49
CA LEU A 515 -4.18 -49.48 -12.77
C LEU A 515 -5.50 -48.93 -12.24
N GLU A 516 -5.83 -49.30 -10.99
CA GLU A 516 -7.02 -48.82 -10.27
C GLU A 516 -6.61 -47.92 -9.10
N SER A 517 -7.54 -47.09 -8.64
CA SER A 517 -7.35 -46.29 -7.43
C SER A 517 -7.74 -47.10 -6.20
N TYR A 518 -6.77 -47.38 -5.33
CA TYR A 518 -6.98 -48.04 -4.04
C TYR A 518 -7.26 -47.05 -2.91
N VAL A 519 -7.08 -45.76 -3.16
CA VAL A 519 -7.42 -44.66 -2.23
C VAL A 519 -8.70 -43.92 -2.62
N GLU A 520 -9.55 -44.54 -3.44
CA GLU A 520 -10.83 -43.97 -3.85
C GLU A 520 -11.73 -43.70 -2.64
N ASN A 521 -12.28 -42.48 -2.56
CA ASN A 521 -13.15 -42.00 -1.48
C ASN A 521 -12.53 -42.06 -0.06
N VAL A 522 -11.21 -42.10 0.06
CA VAL A 522 -10.51 -42.04 1.36
C VAL A 522 -10.51 -40.61 1.89
N VAL A 523 -10.82 -40.44 3.17
CA VAL A 523 -10.73 -39.16 3.88
C VAL A 523 -9.47 -39.17 4.73
N LEU A 524 -8.56 -38.23 4.49
CA LEU A 524 -7.35 -38.04 5.29
C LEU A 524 -7.53 -36.86 6.24
N GLN A 525 -7.36 -37.12 7.53
CA GLN A 525 -7.17 -36.10 8.56
C GLN A 525 -5.74 -35.55 8.54
N THR A 526 -5.49 -34.51 9.32
CA THR A 526 -4.16 -33.89 9.43
C THR A 526 -3.11 -34.89 9.91
N GLY A 527 -2.05 -35.06 9.14
CA GLY A 527 -0.96 -35.98 9.46
C GLY A 527 -1.26 -37.46 9.20
N GLU A 528 -2.45 -37.81 8.69
CA GLU A 528 -2.73 -39.16 8.22
C GLU A 528 -2.13 -39.40 6.84
N SER A 529 -1.78 -40.67 6.57
CA SER A 529 -1.21 -41.10 5.31
C SER A 529 -2.00 -42.25 4.68
N ALA A 530 -2.21 -42.19 3.37
CA ALA A 530 -2.66 -43.32 2.57
C ALA A 530 -1.55 -43.78 1.63
N SER A 531 -1.40 -45.10 1.46
CA SER A 531 -0.37 -45.68 0.58
C SER A 531 -0.99 -46.50 -0.53
N GLU A 532 -0.46 -46.35 -1.75
CA GLU A 532 -0.78 -47.20 -2.89
C GLU A 532 0.45 -47.94 -3.39
N CYS A 533 0.23 -49.06 -4.08
CA CYS A 533 1.28 -49.89 -4.62
C CYS A 533 0.89 -50.40 -6.02
N PHE A 534 1.72 -50.11 -7.02
CA PHE A 534 1.50 -50.50 -8.41
C PHE A 534 2.64 -51.40 -8.90
N CYS A 535 2.30 -52.54 -9.51
CA CYS A 535 3.29 -53.44 -10.11
C CYS A 535 3.58 -53.02 -11.56
N LEU A 536 4.84 -52.66 -11.83
CA LEU A 536 5.29 -52.10 -13.10
C LEU A 536 6.40 -52.95 -13.71
N ARG A 537 6.56 -52.82 -15.02
CA ARG A 537 7.64 -53.43 -15.80
C ARG A 537 8.19 -52.42 -16.79
N CYS A 538 9.49 -52.44 -17.01
CA CYS A 538 10.15 -51.60 -18.02
C CYS A 538 10.73 -52.48 -19.13
N PRO A 539 10.29 -52.35 -20.39
CA PRO A 539 10.93 -53.02 -21.52
C PRO A 539 12.40 -52.57 -21.71
N PRO A 540 13.20 -53.31 -22.49
CA PRO A 540 14.58 -52.93 -22.78
C PRO A 540 14.65 -51.58 -23.50
N VAL A 541 15.40 -50.63 -22.93
CA VAL A 541 15.59 -49.28 -23.48
C VAL A 541 17.01 -49.07 -24.00
N THR A 542 17.17 -48.21 -25.00
CA THR A 542 18.48 -47.85 -25.58
C THR A 542 19.30 -46.91 -24.68
N ASN A 543 18.63 -46.12 -23.83
CA ASN A 543 19.27 -45.19 -22.90
C ASN A 543 19.02 -45.64 -21.45
N THR A 544 20.07 -46.11 -20.79
CA THR A 544 20.01 -46.69 -19.44
C THR A 544 20.20 -45.68 -18.31
N SER A 545 20.51 -44.41 -18.63
CA SER A 545 20.89 -43.38 -17.64
C SER A 545 19.74 -42.71 -16.90
N GLY A 546 18.49 -42.94 -17.30
CA GLY A 546 17.31 -42.45 -16.58
C GLY A 546 16.04 -42.48 -17.44
N VAL A 547 15.15 -43.43 -17.17
CA VAL A 547 13.87 -43.61 -17.87
C VAL A 547 12.77 -42.90 -17.10
N ALA A 548 11.97 -42.09 -17.78
CA ALA A 548 10.84 -41.40 -17.15
C ALA A 548 9.77 -42.42 -16.72
N THR A 549 9.28 -42.34 -15.49
CA THR A 549 8.24 -43.25 -15.00
C THR A 549 6.84 -42.79 -15.42
N GLY A 550 6.56 -41.48 -15.32
CA GLY A 550 5.25 -40.90 -15.61
C GLY A 550 4.85 -39.83 -14.59
N CYS A 551 3.55 -39.69 -14.36
CA CYS A 551 3.00 -38.84 -13.30
C CYS A 551 1.89 -39.55 -12.52
N TYR A 552 1.71 -39.13 -11.28
CA TYR A 552 0.68 -39.60 -10.38
C TYR A 552 -0.26 -38.44 -10.06
N ILE A 553 -1.54 -38.61 -10.34
CA ILE A 553 -2.56 -37.57 -10.25
C ILE A 553 -3.51 -37.92 -9.11
N ILE A 554 -3.67 -37.01 -8.17
CA ILE A 554 -4.61 -37.14 -7.06
C ILE A 554 -5.75 -36.15 -7.31
N SER A 555 -6.99 -36.64 -7.45
CA SER A 555 -8.19 -35.80 -7.51
C SER A 555 -8.84 -35.78 -6.14
N TRP A 556 -9.03 -34.59 -5.58
CA TRP A 556 -9.41 -34.41 -4.18
C TRP A 556 -10.29 -33.18 -3.99
N LYS A 557 -10.91 -33.10 -2.81
CA LYS A 557 -11.66 -31.92 -2.36
C LYS A 557 -11.50 -31.73 -0.85
N ARG A 558 -11.52 -30.48 -0.39
CA ARG A 558 -11.59 -30.15 1.03
C ARG A 558 -12.99 -30.46 1.56
N SER A 559 -13.07 -31.10 2.72
CA SER A 559 -14.34 -31.23 3.45
C SER A 559 -14.70 -29.87 4.05
N SER A 560 -15.57 -29.11 3.37
CA SER A 560 -16.04 -27.80 3.81
C SER A 560 -17.57 -27.83 3.97
N PRO A 561 -18.16 -27.06 4.90
CA PRO A 561 -19.61 -26.91 5.02
C PRO A 561 -20.27 -26.26 3.79
N VAL A 562 -19.49 -25.74 2.84
CA VAL A 562 -19.98 -25.18 1.57
C VAL A 562 -20.08 -26.31 0.53
N GLU A 563 -21.29 -26.80 0.25
CA GLU A 563 -21.56 -27.99 -0.57
C GLU A 563 -21.14 -27.88 -2.06
N SER A 564 -20.70 -26.71 -2.55
CA SER A 564 -20.56 -26.44 -3.99
C SER A 564 -19.11 -26.29 -4.51
N VAL A 565 -18.10 -26.81 -3.82
CA VAL A 565 -16.69 -26.65 -4.23
C VAL A 565 -16.28 -27.78 -5.19
N PRO A 566 -15.68 -27.47 -6.36
CA PRO A 566 -15.30 -28.47 -7.37
C PRO A 566 -14.14 -29.35 -6.90
N VAL A 567 -14.04 -30.54 -7.50
CA VAL A 567 -12.90 -31.44 -7.34
C VAL A 567 -11.69 -30.85 -8.05
N VAL A 568 -10.54 -30.85 -7.37
CA VAL A 568 -9.28 -30.33 -7.89
C VAL A 568 -8.24 -31.43 -7.97
N SER A 569 -7.25 -31.26 -8.85
CA SER A 569 -6.24 -32.27 -9.08
C SER A 569 -4.83 -31.77 -8.74
N THR A 570 -4.07 -32.60 -8.04
CA THR A 570 -2.64 -32.40 -7.78
C THR A 570 -1.86 -33.42 -8.62
N VAL A 571 -0.92 -32.94 -9.42
CA VAL A 571 -0.09 -33.77 -10.30
C VAL A 571 1.32 -33.86 -9.73
N ILE A 572 1.78 -35.08 -9.46
CA ILE A 572 3.12 -35.38 -8.96
C ILE A 572 3.92 -36.02 -10.08
N THR A 573 5.02 -35.39 -10.48
CA THR A 573 5.97 -35.99 -11.44
C THR A 573 6.74 -37.10 -10.75
N LEU A 574 6.72 -38.31 -11.32
CA LEU A 574 7.41 -39.45 -10.74
C LEU A 574 8.92 -39.41 -11.05
N PRO A 575 9.77 -39.88 -10.12
CA PRO A 575 11.21 -39.96 -10.33
C PRO A 575 11.58 -40.83 -11.54
N HIS A 576 12.69 -40.47 -12.18
CA HIS A 576 13.29 -41.30 -13.21
C HIS A 576 13.94 -42.55 -12.59
N VAL A 577 13.90 -43.64 -13.33
CA VAL A 577 14.47 -44.92 -12.90
C VAL A 577 15.61 -45.33 -13.83
N ILE A 578 16.70 -45.81 -13.26
CA ILE A 578 17.80 -46.40 -14.01
C ILE A 578 17.43 -47.84 -14.35
N VAL A 579 17.47 -48.17 -15.64
CA VAL A 579 17.08 -49.50 -16.14
C VAL A 579 18.32 -50.24 -16.63
N GLU A 580 18.57 -51.42 -16.06
CA GLU A 580 19.69 -52.29 -16.43
C GLU A 580 19.21 -53.53 -17.18
N SER A 581 19.90 -53.85 -18.28
CA SER A 581 19.68 -55.10 -18.99
C SER A 581 20.40 -56.25 -18.29
N ILE A 582 19.70 -57.35 -18.06
CA ILE A 582 20.31 -58.55 -17.50
C ILE A 582 20.70 -59.50 -18.64
N PRO A 583 21.94 -60.01 -18.67
CA PRO A 583 22.39 -60.91 -19.73
C PRO A 583 21.73 -62.31 -19.63
N LEU A 584 21.49 -62.79 -18.41
CA LEU A 584 20.85 -64.08 -18.14
C LEU A 584 19.74 -63.93 -17.10
N HIS A 585 18.50 -64.22 -17.48
CA HIS A 585 17.38 -64.28 -16.56
C HIS A 585 17.24 -65.71 -16.01
N VAL A 586 17.06 -65.85 -14.70
CA VAL A 586 16.91 -67.15 -14.04
C VAL A 586 15.62 -67.19 -13.26
N ASN A 587 14.73 -68.12 -13.61
CA ASN A 587 13.52 -68.42 -12.85
C ASN A 587 13.65 -69.81 -12.19
N ALA A 588 12.99 -70.02 -11.06
CA ALA A 588 12.95 -71.29 -10.35
C ALA A 588 11.51 -71.73 -10.11
N ASP A 589 11.13 -72.87 -10.66
CA ASP A 589 9.87 -73.55 -10.34
C ASP A 589 10.14 -74.54 -9.21
N LEU A 590 9.53 -74.29 -8.06
CA LEU A 590 9.59 -75.18 -6.89
C LEU A 590 8.20 -75.27 -6.22
N PRO A 591 7.90 -76.39 -5.56
CA PRO A 591 6.70 -76.53 -4.75
C PRO A 591 6.60 -75.47 -3.63
N SER A 592 5.38 -75.18 -3.17
CA SER A 592 5.13 -74.18 -2.12
C SER A 592 5.67 -74.57 -0.74
N PHE A 593 5.91 -75.87 -0.50
CA PHE A 593 6.55 -76.39 0.71
C PHE A 593 7.25 -77.72 0.41
N GLY A 594 8.27 -78.06 1.21
CA GLY A 594 8.86 -79.39 1.26
C GLY A 594 8.32 -80.23 2.42
N ARG A 595 8.63 -81.53 2.43
CA ARG A 595 8.40 -82.43 3.56
C ARG A 595 9.68 -83.20 3.86
N VAL A 596 9.97 -83.38 5.15
CA VAL A 596 11.16 -84.16 5.58
C VAL A 596 11.09 -85.55 4.96
N ARG A 597 12.21 -85.97 4.34
CA ARG A 597 12.39 -87.28 3.70
C ARG A 597 11.52 -87.54 2.44
N GLU A 598 10.95 -86.51 1.83
CA GLU A 598 10.24 -86.60 0.55
C GLU A 598 11.00 -85.86 -0.58
N SER A 599 10.84 -86.28 -1.82
CA SER A 599 11.49 -85.63 -2.97
C SER A 599 10.86 -84.26 -3.27
N LEU A 600 11.68 -83.22 -3.35
CA LEU A 600 11.33 -81.85 -3.72
C LEU A 600 11.97 -81.52 -5.08
N PRO A 601 11.26 -81.69 -6.20
CA PRO A 601 11.79 -81.34 -7.52
C PRO A 601 11.84 -79.81 -7.67
N VAL A 602 12.98 -79.29 -8.10
CA VAL A 602 13.22 -77.88 -8.40
C VAL A 602 13.73 -77.76 -9.83
N ARG A 603 13.06 -76.94 -10.64
CA ARG A 603 13.45 -76.68 -12.03
C ARG A 603 13.95 -75.24 -12.15
N TYR A 604 15.21 -75.07 -12.54
CA TYR A 604 15.77 -73.76 -12.89
C TYR A 604 15.70 -73.55 -14.40
N HIS A 605 15.25 -72.36 -14.80
CA HIS A 605 15.14 -71.92 -16.18
C HIS A 605 16.13 -70.80 -16.42
N LEU A 606 17.20 -71.08 -17.18
CA LEU A 606 18.23 -70.12 -17.52
C LEU A 606 17.98 -69.58 -18.92
N GLN A 607 17.47 -68.36 -19.02
CA GLN A 607 17.15 -67.72 -20.30
C GLN A 607 18.22 -66.71 -20.70
N ASN A 608 18.84 -66.91 -21.86
CA ASN A 608 19.77 -65.95 -22.45
C ASN A 608 18.99 -64.79 -23.07
N LYS A 609 19.14 -63.59 -22.49
CA LYS A 609 18.47 -62.36 -22.96
C LYS A 609 19.36 -61.51 -23.87
N THR A 610 20.57 -61.98 -24.18
CA THR A 610 21.49 -61.28 -25.08
C THR A 610 21.36 -61.77 -26.52
N ASN A 611 21.85 -60.96 -27.45
CA ASN A 611 21.97 -61.32 -28.87
C ASN A 611 23.21 -62.19 -29.17
N LEU A 612 23.94 -62.64 -28.14
CA LEU A 612 25.17 -63.42 -28.26
C LEU A 612 25.03 -64.76 -27.54
N VAL A 613 25.71 -65.79 -28.02
CA VAL A 613 25.80 -67.07 -27.31
C VAL A 613 26.52 -66.87 -25.98
N GLN A 614 25.90 -67.32 -24.89
CA GLN A 614 26.50 -67.23 -23.55
C GLN A 614 27.13 -68.56 -23.16
N ASP A 615 28.42 -68.52 -22.81
CA ASP A 615 29.12 -69.62 -22.16
C ASP A 615 28.89 -69.50 -20.65
N VAL A 616 28.05 -70.39 -20.11
CA VAL A 616 27.58 -70.35 -18.72
C VAL A 616 28.20 -71.50 -17.94
N GLU A 617 28.81 -71.18 -16.81
CA GLU A 617 29.24 -72.17 -15.83
C GLU A 617 28.28 -72.14 -14.65
N VAL A 618 27.62 -73.27 -14.39
CA VAL A 618 26.65 -73.43 -13.31
C VAL A 618 27.21 -74.39 -12.28
N SER A 619 27.11 -74.04 -11.01
CA SER A 619 27.44 -74.92 -9.89
C SER A 619 26.36 -74.82 -8.81
N VAL A 620 26.16 -75.90 -8.06
CA VAL A 620 25.23 -75.93 -6.92
C VAL A 620 26.03 -76.16 -5.65
N GLU A 621 25.94 -75.23 -4.72
CA GLU A 621 26.50 -75.38 -3.39
C GLU A 621 25.52 -76.17 -2.49
N PRO A 622 26.03 -77.17 -1.74
CA PRO A 622 25.19 -77.98 -0.86
C PRO A 622 24.65 -77.15 0.31
N SER A 623 23.49 -77.57 0.83
CA SER A 623 22.91 -77.06 2.08
C SER A 623 22.83 -78.20 3.08
N ASP A 624 23.16 -77.95 4.35
CA ASP A 624 23.09 -78.99 5.40
C ASP A 624 21.67 -79.51 5.62
N ALA A 625 20.66 -78.73 5.20
CA ALA A 625 19.25 -79.09 5.31
C ALA A 625 18.74 -79.99 4.17
N PHE A 626 19.51 -80.18 3.10
CA PHE A 626 19.06 -80.91 1.91
C PHE A 626 20.16 -81.79 1.32
N MET A 627 19.84 -83.06 1.04
CA MET A 627 20.58 -83.79 0.01
C MET A 627 20.03 -83.39 -1.36
N PHE A 628 20.83 -83.47 -2.42
CA PHE A 628 20.33 -83.24 -3.78
C PHE A 628 20.87 -84.24 -4.78
N SER A 629 20.06 -84.51 -5.80
CA SER A 629 20.44 -85.26 -7.00
C SER A 629 20.33 -84.35 -8.23
N GLY A 630 21.45 -84.17 -8.93
CA GLY A 630 21.58 -83.32 -10.12
C GLY A 630 23.04 -83.06 -10.46
N LEU A 631 23.29 -82.28 -11.52
CA LEU A 631 24.65 -81.92 -11.93
C LEU A 631 25.24 -80.90 -10.96
N LYS A 632 26.22 -81.30 -10.14
CA LYS A 632 26.87 -80.41 -9.16
C LYS A 632 27.59 -79.23 -9.82
N GLN A 633 28.23 -79.46 -10.97
CA GLN A 633 28.89 -78.43 -11.78
C GLN A 633 28.76 -78.81 -13.27
N ILE A 634 28.42 -77.84 -14.11
CA ILE A 634 28.33 -78.01 -15.56
C ILE A 634 28.71 -76.71 -16.27
N ARG A 635 29.36 -76.85 -17.42
CA ARG A 635 29.56 -75.76 -18.37
C ARG A 635 28.73 -76.03 -19.62
N LEU A 636 27.92 -75.06 -20.01
CA LEU A 636 26.98 -75.18 -21.13
C LEU A 636 26.91 -73.89 -21.93
N LYS A 637 26.39 -73.97 -23.16
CA LYS A 637 26.20 -72.82 -24.04
C LYS A 637 24.72 -72.58 -24.26
N ILE A 638 24.25 -71.36 -24.00
CA ILE A 638 22.85 -70.96 -24.24
C ILE A 638 22.81 -70.02 -25.44
N LEU A 639 22.07 -70.40 -26.48
CA LEU A 639 21.92 -69.61 -27.70
C LEU A 639 21.12 -68.32 -27.42
N PRO A 640 21.31 -67.24 -28.22
CA PRO A 640 20.56 -65.99 -28.07
C PRO A 640 19.05 -66.22 -27.99
N GLY A 641 18.38 -65.62 -27.00
CA GLY A 641 16.93 -65.72 -26.81
C GLY A 641 16.40 -67.07 -26.31
N THR A 642 17.24 -68.12 -26.30
CA THR A 642 16.83 -69.47 -25.88
C THR A 642 16.90 -69.65 -24.36
N GLN A 643 16.19 -70.67 -23.89
CA GLN A 643 16.15 -71.06 -22.48
C GLN A 643 16.72 -72.47 -22.31
N GLN A 644 17.54 -72.65 -21.28
CA GLN A 644 18.05 -73.95 -20.85
C GLN A 644 17.40 -74.33 -19.52
N GLU A 645 16.80 -75.50 -19.45
CA GLU A 645 16.25 -76.03 -18.21
C GLU A 645 17.25 -76.90 -17.46
N MET A 646 17.23 -76.81 -16.14
CA MET A 646 18.02 -77.64 -15.23
C MET A 646 17.11 -78.20 -14.13
N LEU A 647 17.02 -79.52 -14.04
CA LEU A 647 16.20 -80.20 -13.02
C LEU A 647 17.09 -80.72 -11.89
N TYR A 648 16.73 -80.37 -10.67
CA TYR A 648 17.34 -80.89 -9.44
C TYR A 648 16.27 -81.50 -8.55
N ASN A 649 16.56 -82.66 -7.96
CA ASN A 649 15.70 -83.25 -6.94
C ASN A 649 16.34 -83.04 -5.57
N PHE A 650 15.77 -82.15 -4.77
CA PHE A 650 16.18 -81.89 -3.40
C PHE A 650 15.48 -82.85 -2.44
N TYR A 651 16.14 -83.23 -1.35
CA TYR A 651 15.65 -84.17 -0.37
C TYR A 651 15.84 -83.55 1.03
N PRO A 652 14.77 -82.97 1.61
CA PRO A 652 14.85 -82.24 2.87
C PRO A 652 15.15 -83.16 4.06
N LEU A 653 16.14 -82.81 4.87
CA LEU A 653 16.58 -83.54 6.06
C LEU A 653 16.03 -82.94 7.36
N MET A 654 15.80 -81.62 7.37
CA MET A 654 15.37 -80.87 8.55
C MET A 654 14.02 -80.17 8.30
N ALA A 655 13.17 -80.10 9.33
CA ALA A 655 11.90 -79.36 9.29
C ALA A 655 12.12 -77.86 9.62
N GLY A 656 11.14 -77.01 9.30
CA GLY A 656 11.17 -75.57 9.53
C GLY A 656 11.50 -74.77 8.27
N TYR A 657 11.86 -73.49 8.44
CA TYR A 657 12.24 -72.62 7.33
C TYR A 657 13.71 -72.85 6.98
N GLN A 658 13.97 -73.59 5.91
CA GLN A 658 15.30 -74.11 5.58
C GLN A 658 15.88 -73.46 4.32
N GLN A 659 17.19 -73.25 4.32
CA GLN A 659 17.91 -72.68 3.19
C GLN A 659 18.08 -73.71 2.06
N LEU A 660 17.65 -73.37 0.86
CA LEU A 660 17.80 -74.20 -0.33
C LEU A 660 19.28 -74.29 -0.75
N PRO A 661 19.72 -75.40 -1.37
CA PRO A 661 21.01 -75.45 -2.06
C PRO A 661 21.16 -74.27 -3.03
N SER A 662 22.27 -73.53 -2.96
CA SER A 662 22.45 -72.29 -3.72
C SER A 662 22.98 -72.55 -5.11
N LEU A 663 22.23 -72.10 -6.12
CA LEU A 663 22.66 -72.05 -7.51
C LEU A 663 23.67 -70.90 -7.70
N HIS A 664 24.84 -71.21 -8.23
CA HIS A 664 25.86 -70.27 -8.63
C HIS A 664 26.05 -70.28 -10.13
N VAL A 665 25.98 -69.11 -10.76
CA VAL A 665 26.05 -68.95 -12.20
C VAL A 665 27.14 -67.94 -12.54
N ASN A 666 28.13 -68.37 -13.31
CA ASN A 666 29.22 -67.53 -13.79
C ASN A 666 29.11 -67.33 -15.30
N LEU A 667 29.05 -66.06 -15.72
CA LEU A 667 29.01 -65.67 -17.12
C LEU A 667 30.38 -65.14 -17.56
N LEU A 668 31.09 -65.92 -18.37
CA LEU A 668 32.47 -65.57 -18.78
C LEU A 668 32.57 -64.23 -19.54
N ARG A 669 31.50 -63.83 -20.25
CA ARG A 669 31.44 -62.58 -21.00
C ARG A 669 30.95 -61.38 -20.19
N PHE A 670 30.32 -61.63 -19.03
CA PHE A 670 29.70 -60.61 -18.18
C PHE A 670 30.14 -60.83 -16.73
N PRO A 671 31.39 -60.48 -16.37
CA PRO A 671 31.90 -60.69 -15.01
C PRO A 671 31.13 -59.88 -13.94
N ASN A 672 30.39 -58.85 -14.36
CA ASN A 672 29.55 -58.04 -13.48
C ASN A 672 28.23 -58.73 -13.10
N PHE A 673 27.87 -59.86 -13.71
CA PHE A 673 26.72 -60.67 -13.29
C PHE A 673 27.09 -61.43 -12.01
N THR A 674 26.60 -60.94 -10.86
CA THR A 674 26.94 -61.50 -9.56
C THR A 674 25.91 -62.50 -9.07
N ASN A 675 26.34 -63.45 -8.23
CA ASN A 675 25.41 -64.35 -7.53
C ASN A 675 24.47 -63.61 -6.57
N GLN A 676 24.82 -62.40 -6.13
CA GLN A 676 23.90 -61.53 -5.37
C GLN A 676 22.71 -61.09 -6.21
N LEU A 677 22.94 -60.74 -7.47
CA LEU A 677 21.88 -60.41 -8.42
C LEU A 677 20.98 -61.63 -8.67
N LEU A 678 21.58 -62.82 -8.83
CA LEU A 678 20.84 -64.07 -9.02
C LEU A 678 19.87 -64.38 -7.86
N ARG A 679 20.30 -64.18 -6.60
CA ARG A 679 19.47 -64.37 -5.40
C ARG A 679 18.23 -63.47 -5.35
N ARG A 680 18.18 -62.39 -6.15
CA ARG A 680 16.98 -61.56 -6.28
C ARG A 680 15.88 -62.27 -7.06
N PHE A 681 16.22 -63.09 -8.04
CA PHE A 681 15.26 -63.75 -8.94
C PHE A 681 14.77 -65.11 -8.46
N ILE A 682 15.55 -65.80 -7.63
CA ILE A 682 15.19 -67.13 -7.12
C ILE A 682 14.94 -67.09 -5.60
N PRO A 683 14.10 -67.97 -5.05
CA PRO A 683 13.95 -68.10 -3.61
C PRO A 683 15.19 -68.73 -3.00
N THR A 684 15.56 -68.25 -1.80
CA THR A 684 16.73 -68.74 -1.04
C THR A 684 16.35 -69.74 0.04
N HIS A 685 15.07 -69.76 0.45
CA HIS A 685 14.55 -70.60 1.51
C HIS A 685 13.20 -71.19 1.12
N ILE A 686 12.86 -72.32 1.73
CA ILE A 686 11.55 -72.96 1.63
C ILE A 686 11.13 -73.48 3.00
N PHE A 687 9.83 -73.47 3.28
CA PHE A 687 9.30 -74.12 4.48
C PHE A 687 9.21 -75.63 4.28
N VAL A 688 9.84 -76.40 5.17
CA VAL A 688 9.83 -77.86 5.19
C VAL A 688 8.96 -78.35 6.35
N LYS A 689 7.86 -79.02 6.03
CA LYS A 689 6.98 -79.63 7.03
C LYS A 689 7.65 -80.86 7.68
N PRO A 690 7.47 -81.10 8.98
CA PRO A 690 7.92 -82.33 9.60
C PRO A 690 7.22 -83.53 8.95
N GLN A 691 7.86 -84.70 9.04
CA GLN A 691 7.23 -85.94 8.64
C GLN A 691 6.04 -86.17 9.59
N GLY A 692 4.82 -86.18 9.05
CA GLY A 692 3.64 -86.51 9.84
C GLY A 692 3.80 -87.92 10.41
N ARG A 693 3.35 -88.16 11.65
CA ARG A 693 3.17 -89.53 12.14
C ARG A 693 2.26 -90.22 11.14
N GLN A 694 2.69 -91.36 10.58
CA GLN A 694 1.73 -92.28 9.99
C GLN A 694 0.68 -92.54 11.08
N ALA A 695 -0.60 -92.47 10.73
CA ALA A 695 -1.62 -92.91 11.65
C ALA A 695 -1.33 -94.40 11.91
N ASP A 696 -0.74 -94.70 13.06
CA ASP A 696 -0.84 -96.03 13.62
C ASP A 696 -2.33 -96.26 13.81
N ASP A 697 -2.95 -97.09 12.97
CA ASP A 697 -4.35 -97.54 13.09
C ASP A 697 -4.64 -98.27 14.42
N ASN A 698 -3.71 -98.25 15.39
CA ASN A 698 -3.78 -98.97 16.66
C ASN A 698 -3.46 -98.13 17.91
N SER A 699 -3.54 -96.80 17.90
CA SER A 699 -3.31 -96.02 19.14
C SER A 699 -4.30 -94.89 19.43
N ILE A 700 -5.60 -95.20 19.39
CA ILE A 700 -6.58 -94.52 20.25
C ILE A 700 -7.32 -95.57 21.07
N ALA A 701 -6.67 -96.02 22.14
CA ALA A 701 -7.35 -96.53 23.32
C ALA A 701 -6.47 -96.25 24.55
N ALA A 702 -7.01 -95.41 25.43
CA ALA A 702 -6.63 -95.14 26.81
C ALA A 702 -5.63 -94.00 27.10
N ALA A 703 -6.14 -93.11 27.97
CA ALA A 703 -5.50 -92.10 28.83
C ALA A 703 -5.20 -90.72 28.21
#